data_AF-A0A6L9T767-F1
#
_entry.id   AF-A0A6L9T767-F1
#
_cell.length_a   1.000
_cell.length_b   1.000
_cell.length_c   1.000
_cell.angle_alpha   90.00
_cell.angle_beta   90.00
_cell.angle_gamma   90.00
#
_symmetry.space_group_name_H-M   'P 1'
#
loop_
_entity.id
_entity.type
_entity.pdbx_description
1 polymer ?
#
loop_
_entity_poly.entity_id
_entity_poly.type
_entity_poly.pdbx_seq_one_letter_code
_entity_poly.pdbx_strand_id
1 'polypeptide(L)'
;MHEGRMNMSPLRTHAEKRGLRGIAKAAVAAVVSIATFGTMAIAGASVASATETTATLPQPESSKTVTPNGDGTYTMKLSVTGNTAEDSTVKTTPADIVLVVDKSNSMKGERFDTAKTAATGLAKKLLTADNAKANAVRMSVVTFETTAQNATAWTTNAGAVSAAIGVQPSYNGGNRGGTNWDDALEKANAISARPEATKYIVFLSDGLPTFRNGRQCTGPFWQQQCTDISGNGQDDRDGLNYDAALAEAKQRGNAVLYSVSADRDANARMDDLAREARGTFFDGSDSAKLNDAFDSIFKKITTSAAYRNVVIKDALSDYVTFADTNADGTPKFTATKDGKAWAAAPAPTVEGKNITWNLGSANLDTVKYELSVTLKPTQAAYDKAVENGGKSTLPSNDDATVSYDVVTSVNDKETVKSGTPFPLPHGNITVPVSKVTIQKEWKGDGPKSDVTVGLYKNGAKYKDVTLNEAGNWTKDVIVPAGLDTYTWSVKESTVPEGYTAAISDGKQFAAGEADFVAITVTNTYSVKPATLSGKDNLKGTKTFTGRADDKWLDTDKFAFTLDANNDDTAAAVEAGDVTLPKDTTVTVDKTAADGAFNFGDITFAKAGDYSFKISEVKGDIPGVTYDTHAYVVNVKVTDNGKGQLEAVATPGTASSEFKNTYAVTGDVTSDPLTAKKTLTGTKLTDQQFAFTAASDDEDAPKFQHPTAKNDADGNVNFGTVTFDKAGTYVYKVAETNDAQKNVKYDDTTYTVTYTVADDTKGGLTIEKTAIEKVAADGTKTAADAIAFVNHTSIPATPLTPAKPVEKPSKPAEKPTTPAAKPQAEPKTPAKQLGRTGAAVAGIAVFAAIAAIAGAAIVRRRKA
;
A
#
# COMPACT_ATOMS: atom_id res chain seq x y z
N MET A 1 -33.31 -4.29 34.54
CA MET A 1 -34.52 -4.98 35.04
C MET A 1 -34.13 -6.40 35.43
N HIS A 2 -34.49 -6.73 36.67
CA HIS A 2 -34.64 -8.05 37.29
C HIS A 2 -33.43 -8.96 37.56
N GLU A 3 -33.22 -9.04 38.87
CA GLU A 3 -32.46 -9.98 39.67
C GLU A 3 -33.00 -11.42 39.56
N GLY A 4 -32.15 -12.37 39.95
CA GLY A 4 -32.55 -13.76 40.21
C GLY A 4 -31.42 -14.58 40.79
N ARG A 5 -31.01 -14.29 42.03
CA ARG A 5 -30.23 -15.21 42.88
C ARG A 5 -31.17 -16.26 43.45
N MET A 6 -30.77 -17.53 43.42
CA MET A 6 -30.99 -18.42 44.57
C MET A 6 -29.89 -19.49 44.66
N ASN A 7 -29.66 -19.88 45.89
CA ASN A 7 -28.42 -20.34 46.50
C ASN A 7 -28.61 -21.79 46.99
N MET A 8 -27.51 -22.57 47.07
CA MET A 8 -27.14 -23.53 48.13
C MET A 8 -26.40 -24.79 47.61
N SER A 9 -25.13 -24.88 48.03
CA SER A 9 -24.18 -26.02 48.03
C SER A 9 -24.53 -27.03 49.17
N PRO A 10 -23.69 -28.01 49.62
CA PRO A 10 -22.32 -28.41 49.21
C PRO A 10 -22.00 -29.94 49.27
N LEU A 11 -20.78 -30.34 48.86
CA LEU A 11 -19.88 -31.31 49.53
C LEU A 11 -18.64 -31.55 48.61
N ARG A 12 -17.52 -30.85 48.85
CA ARG A 12 -16.26 -31.36 49.49
C ARG A 12 -15.70 -32.60 48.77
N THR A 13 -14.50 -32.60 48.18
CA THR A 13 -13.22 -32.30 48.83
C THR A 13 -12.07 -32.03 47.86
N HIS A 14 -11.19 -31.15 48.33
CA HIS A 14 -9.74 -30.97 48.13
C HIS A 14 -9.08 -30.83 46.74
N ALA A 15 -8.57 -29.61 46.60
CA ALA A 15 -7.49 -29.16 45.73
C ALA A 15 -6.12 -29.71 46.14
N GLU A 16 -5.21 -29.79 45.17
CA GLU A 16 -3.87 -29.24 45.33
C GLU A 16 -3.36 -28.61 44.02
N LYS A 17 -2.93 -27.36 44.12
CA LYS A 17 -2.32 -26.53 43.07
C LYS A 17 -0.80 -26.54 43.23
N ARG A 18 -0.07 -26.79 42.14
CA ARG A 18 1.24 -26.20 41.76
C ARG A 18 1.33 -26.41 40.24
N GLY A 19 1.66 -25.48 39.35
CA GLY A 19 2.27 -24.17 39.38
C GLY A 19 3.08 -24.03 38.08
N LEU A 20 3.06 -22.84 37.48
CA LEU A 20 3.90 -22.33 36.38
C LEU A 20 3.40 -22.40 34.92
N ARG A 21 3.56 -21.21 34.32
CA ARG A 21 3.20 -20.75 32.98
C ARG A 21 4.18 -21.28 31.93
N GLY A 22 3.70 -21.38 30.69
CA GLY A 22 4.46 -20.86 29.54
C GLY A 22 4.64 -21.82 28.36
N ILE A 23 4.30 -21.28 27.19
CA ILE A 23 4.73 -21.66 25.84
C ILE A 23 3.94 -22.78 25.17
N ALA A 24 2.90 -22.38 24.44
CA ALA A 24 2.28 -23.20 23.40
C ALA A 24 3.27 -23.36 22.24
N LYS A 25 3.69 -24.61 21.97
CA LYS A 25 4.20 -25.04 20.67
C LYS A 25 3.17 -25.97 20.07
N ALA A 26 2.60 -25.56 18.95
CA ALA A 26 1.78 -26.40 18.10
C ALA A 26 2.67 -27.49 17.48
N ALA A 27 2.39 -28.75 17.81
CA ALA A 27 2.83 -29.93 17.07
C ALA A 27 1.56 -30.62 16.57
N VAL A 28 1.32 -30.54 15.26
CA VAL A 28 0.24 -31.23 14.57
C VAL A 28 0.64 -32.70 14.42
N ALA A 29 -0.02 -33.57 15.18
CA ALA A 29 0.06 -35.02 15.01
C ALA A 29 -1.05 -35.47 14.06
N ALA A 30 -0.65 -36.20 13.01
CA ALA A 30 -1.56 -36.84 12.07
C ALA A 30 -2.34 -37.96 12.77
N VAL A 31 -3.66 -37.90 12.71
CA VAL A 31 -4.58 -38.95 13.16
C VAL A 31 -4.66 -40.01 12.06
N VAL A 32 -4.07 -41.18 12.31
CA VAL A 32 -4.30 -42.39 11.52
C VAL A 32 -5.54 -43.08 12.08
N SER A 33 -6.57 -43.18 11.25
CA SER A 33 -7.84 -43.85 11.50
C SER A 33 -7.61 -45.36 11.68
N ILE A 34 -7.67 -45.86 12.92
CA ILE A 34 -7.78 -47.29 13.20
C ILE A 34 -9.25 -47.68 13.02
N ALA A 35 -9.55 -48.39 11.93
CA ALA A 35 -10.85 -49.04 11.74
C ALA A 35 -10.89 -50.31 12.60
N THR A 36 -11.51 -50.19 13.77
CA THR A 36 -11.99 -51.30 14.59
C THR A 36 -13.10 -52.08 13.86
N PHE A 37 -12.85 -53.34 13.51
CA PHE A 37 -13.90 -54.33 13.30
C PHE A 37 -13.65 -55.53 14.20
N GLY A 38 -14.49 -55.68 15.21
CA GLY A 38 -14.44 -56.75 16.18
C GLY A 38 -15.73 -56.81 16.98
N THR A 39 -16.74 -57.47 16.42
CA THR A 39 -17.87 -57.98 17.21
C THR A 39 -18.18 -59.40 16.73
N MET A 40 -17.87 -60.35 17.61
CA MET A 40 -18.26 -61.76 17.57
C MET A 40 -19.76 -61.93 17.32
N ALA A 41 -20.12 -62.80 16.38
CA ALA A 41 -21.44 -63.40 16.30
C ALA A 41 -21.37 -64.85 16.76
N ILE A 42 -22.34 -65.22 17.58
CA ILE A 42 -22.45 -66.44 18.37
C ILE A 42 -22.83 -67.63 17.49
N ALA A 43 -22.34 -68.80 17.89
CA ALA A 43 -22.51 -70.11 17.30
C ALA A 43 -23.96 -70.49 16.93
N GLY A 44 -24.11 -70.99 15.71
CA GLY A 44 -25.20 -71.88 15.30
C GLY A 44 -24.59 -72.97 14.43
N ALA A 45 -24.60 -74.21 14.93
CA ALA A 45 -24.11 -75.37 14.21
C ALA A 45 -24.93 -75.60 12.94
N SER A 46 -24.31 -75.35 11.78
CA SER A 46 -24.80 -75.82 10.49
C SER A 46 -23.67 -76.57 9.80
N VAL A 47 -24.03 -77.69 9.21
CA VAL A 47 -23.15 -78.62 8.51
C VAL A 47 -22.43 -77.83 7.41
N ALA A 48 -21.12 -77.66 7.54
CA ALA A 48 -20.30 -76.98 6.55
C ALA A 48 -20.15 -77.89 5.33
N SER A 49 -21.09 -77.82 4.38
CA SER A 49 -20.78 -78.10 2.99
C SER A 49 -19.66 -77.13 2.58
N ALA A 50 -18.59 -77.66 2.00
CA ALA A 50 -17.49 -76.88 1.46
C ALA A 50 -18.03 -75.86 0.45
N THR A 51 -18.24 -74.63 0.89
CA THR A 51 -18.50 -73.48 0.05
C THR A 51 -17.28 -73.30 -0.84
N GLU A 52 -17.46 -73.42 -2.16
CA GLU A 52 -16.41 -73.13 -3.13
C GLU A 52 -15.88 -71.70 -2.86
N THR A 53 -14.70 -71.63 -2.27
CA THR A 53 -13.98 -70.38 -2.04
C THR A 53 -13.49 -69.92 -3.41
N THR A 54 -14.28 -69.08 -4.07
CA THR A 54 -13.83 -68.38 -5.29
C THR A 54 -12.67 -67.49 -4.90
N ALA A 55 -11.53 -67.60 -5.60
CA ALA A 55 -10.36 -66.78 -5.34
C ALA A 55 -10.72 -65.30 -5.53
N THR A 56 -10.81 -64.54 -4.43
CA THR A 56 -11.05 -63.10 -4.47
C THR A 56 -9.72 -62.35 -4.47
N LEU A 57 -9.41 -61.68 -5.57
CA LEU A 57 -8.37 -60.65 -5.58
C LEU A 57 -8.85 -59.42 -4.79
N PRO A 58 -7.98 -58.75 -4.00
CA PRO A 58 -8.33 -57.47 -3.39
C PRO A 58 -8.56 -56.40 -4.47
N GLN A 59 -8.93 -55.19 -4.06
CA GLN A 59 -8.84 -54.02 -4.96
C GLN A 59 -7.37 -53.84 -5.40
N PRO A 60 -7.10 -53.55 -6.69
CA PRO A 60 -5.73 -53.29 -7.14
C PRO A 60 -5.16 -52.07 -6.41
N GLU A 61 -3.89 -52.18 -6.00
CA GLU A 61 -3.16 -51.05 -5.43
C GLU A 61 -2.93 -50.01 -6.53
N SER A 62 -3.47 -48.81 -6.35
CA SER A 62 -3.39 -47.73 -7.33
C SER A 62 -3.07 -46.41 -6.65
N SER A 63 -2.36 -45.54 -7.36
CA SER A 63 -2.02 -44.21 -6.84
C SER A 63 -2.07 -43.13 -7.91
N LYS A 64 -2.40 -41.92 -7.47
CA LYS A 64 -2.19 -40.68 -8.22
C LYS A 64 -1.24 -39.78 -7.44
N THR A 65 -0.24 -39.21 -8.11
CA THR A 65 0.66 -38.22 -7.53
C THR A 65 0.85 -37.05 -8.48
N VAL A 66 0.92 -35.82 -7.95
CA VAL A 66 1.26 -34.62 -8.70
C VAL A 66 2.39 -33.90 -7.96
N THR A 67 3.53 -33.76 -8.63
CA THR A 67 4.77 -33.27 -8.00
C THR A 67 5.31 -32.07 -8.77
N PRO A 68 5.70 -30.96 -8.12
CA PRO A 68 6.29 -29.80 -8.80
C PRO A 68 7.68 -30.13 -9.36
N ASN A 69 7.99 -29.63 -10.56
CA ASN A 69 9.27 -29.82 -11.24
C ASN A 69 10.30 -28.70 -10.96
N GLY A 70 9.86 -27.60 -10.34
CA GLY A 70 10.71 -26.45 -10.02
C GLY A 70 10.80 -25.37 -11.10
N ASP A 71 10.13 -25.57 -12.24
CA ASP A 71 10.11 -24.67 -13.41
C ASP A 71 8.70 -24.13 -13.72
N GLY A 72 7.78 -24.20 -12.74
CA GLY A 72 6.38 -23.86 -12.90
C GLY A 72 5.50 -24.98 -13.49
N THR A 73 6.09 -26.11 -13.86
CA THR A 73 5.36 -27.31 -14.29
C THR A 73 5.26 -28.36 -13.18
N TYR A 74 4.39 -29.35 -13.40
CA TYR A 74 4.10 -30.45 -12.48
C TYR A 74 4.09 -31.77 -13.23
N THR A 75 4.69 -32.81 -12.67
CA THR A 75 4.53 -34.18 -13.20
C THR A 75 3.41 -34.89 -12.46
N MET A 76 2.36 -35.25 -13.21
CA MET A 76 1.30 -36.15 -12.75
C MET A 76 1.65 -37.59 -13.11
N LYS A 77 1.49 -38.49 -12.15
CA LYS A 77 1.65 -39.94 -12.33
C LYS A 77 0.38 -40.67 -11.90
N LEU A 78 -0.10 -41.55 -12.76
CA LEU A 78 -1.17 -42.50 -12.49
C LEU A 78 -0.55 -43.89 -12.47
N SER A 79 -0.81 -44.69 -11.43
CA SER A 79 -0.26 -46.03 -11.35
C SER A 79 -1.26 -47.04 -10.82
N VAL A 80 -1.05 -48.29 -11.23
CA VAL A 80 -1.76 -49.47 -10.75
C VAL A 80 -0.78 -50.64 -10.70
N THR A 81 -0.84 -51.42 -9.63
CA THR A 81 -0.04 -52.63 -9.44
C THR A 81 -0.93 -53.84 -9.69
N GLY A 82 -0.51 -54.72 -10.60
CA GLY A 82 -1.18 -56.00 -10.76
C GLY A 82 -0.97 -56.89 -9.54
N ASN A 83 -1.90 -57.81 -9.27
CA ASN A 83 -1.80 -58.72 -8.13
C ASN A 83 -2.39 -60.10 -8.47
N THR A 84 -2.07 -61.11 -7.65
CA THR A 84 -2.61 -62.48 -7.67
C THR A 84 -3.16 -62.81 -6.28
N ALA A 85 -4.29 -63.53 -6.16
CA ALA A 85 -5.04 -63.62 -4.89
C ALA A 85 -4.27 -64.29 -3.74
N GLU A 86 -4.24 -63.67 -2.57
CA GLU A 86 -3.60 -64.17 -1.34
C GLU A 86 -4.55 -64.97 -0.42
N ASP A 87 -5.50 -65.72 -1.01
CA ASP A 87 -5.94 -67.03 -0.45
C ASP A 87 -5.54 -68.20 -1.39
N SER A 88 -4.80 -67.88 -2.46
CA SER A 88 -4.21 -68.80 -3.42
C SER A 88 -2.73 -68.49 -3.54
N THR A 89 -1.91 -69.20 -2.76
CA THR A 89 -0.46 -69.28 -2.98
C THR A 89 -0.17 -70.05 -4.28
N VAL A 90 -0.54 -69.50 -5.43
CA VAL A 90 -0.23 -70.03 -6.74
C VAL A 90 0.18 -68.85 -7.61
N LYS A 91 1.45 -68.48 -7.42
CA LYS A 91 2.32 -68.19 -8.55
C LYS A 91 1.95 -69.13 -9.72
N THR A 92 2.07 -68.68 -10.96
CA THR A 92 2.26 -69.55 -12.16
C THR A 92 3.56 -70.36 -12.09
N THR A 93 4.04 -70.64 -10.88
CA THR A 93 5.20 -71.45 -10.64
C THR A 93 4.84 -72.89 -10.85
N PRO A 94 5.72 -73.63 -11.52
CA PRO A 94 5.63 -75.07 -11.55
C PRO A 94 5.36 -75.67 -10.16
N ALA A 95 4.65 -76.78 -10.08
CA ALA A 95 4.35 -77.48 -8.84
C ALA A 95 5.20 -78.74 -8.70
N ASP A 96 5.85 -78.90 -7.54
CA ASP A 96 6.63 -80.07 -7.18
C ASP A 96 5.96 -80.75 -5.97
N ILE A 97 5.26 -81.86 -6.19
CA ILE A 97 4.46 -82.52 -5.14
C ILE A 97 5.15 -83.77 -4.63
N VAL A 98 5.45 -83.82 -3.34
CA VAL A 98 5.86 -85.04 -2.62
C VAL A 98 4.63 -85.67 -1.99
N LEU A 99 4.20 -86.81 -2.54
CA LEU A 99 3.12 -87.61 -1.99
C LEU A 99 3.71 -88.60 -0.98
N VAL A 100 3.34 -88.47 0.29
CA VAL A 100 3.81 -89.31 1.39
C VAL A 100 2.67 -90.26 1.78
N VAL A 101 2.86 -91.56 1.61
CA VAL A 101 1.81 -92.57 1.77
C VAL A 101 2.17 -93.58 2.85
N ASP A 102 1.31 -93.67 3.85
CA ASP A 102 1.37 -94.68 4.90
C ASP A 102 1.11 -96.08 4.33
N LYS A 103 2.00 -97.00 4.67
CA LYS A 103 1.98 -98.43 4.33
C LYS A 103 2.03 -99.31 5.56
N SER A 104 1.78 -98.76 6.74
CA SER A 104 1.68 -99.50 7.99
C SER A 104 0.59 -100.58 7.91
N ASN A 105 0.65 -101.53 8.83
CA ASN A 105 -0.30 -102.64 8.82
C ASN A 105 -1.77 -102.19 9.05
N SER A 106 -2.00 -101.04 9.69
CA SER A 106 -3.35 -100.48 9.87
C SER A 106 -4.01 -100.14 8.53
N MET A 107 -3.22 -99.75 7.52
CA MET A 107 -3.72 -99.39 6.20
C MET A 107 -4.22 -100.60 5.40
N LYS A 108 -3.86 -101.83 5.79
CA LYS A 108 -4.12 -103.04 4.98
C LYS A 108 -5.62 -103.25 4.70
N GLY A 109 -5.92 -103.72 3.49
CA GLY A 109 -7.27 -104.00 3.03
C GLY A 109 -7.86 -102.83 2.24
N GLU A 110 -9.18 -102.68 2.29
CA GLU A 110 -9.91 -101.68 1.50
C GLU A 110 -9.40 -100.25 1.70
N ARG A 111 -8.93 -99.92 2.91
CA ARG A 111 -8.40 -98.60 3.25
C ARG A 111 -7.21 -98.21 2.37
N PHE A 112 -6.21 -99.07 2.24
CA PHE A 112 -5.06 -98.83 1.35
C PHE A 112 -5.47 -98.80 -0.13
N ASP A 113 -6.39 -99.66 -0.57
CA ASP A 113 -6.85 -99.67 -1.96
C ASP A 113 -7.57 -98.37 -2.33
N THR A 114 -8.43 -97.87 -1.44
CA THR A 114 -9.11 -96.58 -1.60
C THR A 114 -8.14 -95.42 -1.57
N ALA A 115 -7.20 -95.41 -0.62
CA ALA A 115 -6.13 -94.40 -0.52
C ALA A 115 -5.25 -94.36 -1.76
N LYS A 116 -4.79 -95.52 -2.25
CA LYS A 116 -4.01 -95.64 -3.46
C LYS A 116 -4.79 -95.16 -4.69
N THR A 117 -6.07 -95.51 -4.79
CA THR A 117 -6.94 -95.13 -5.91
C THR A 117 -7.12 -93.61 -5.96
N ALA A 118 -7.45 -92.97 -4.84
CA ALA A 118 -7.66 -91.53 -4.77
C ALA A 118 -6.35 -90.75 -5.03
N ALA A 119 -5.23 -91.19 -4.44
CA ALA A 119 -3.91 -90.60 -4.69
C ALA A 119 -3.47 -90.76 -6.16
N THR A 120 -3.76 -91.91 -6.78
CA THR A 120 -3.54 -92.12 -8.23
C THR A 120 -4.46 -91.22 -9.07
N GLY A 121 -5.69 -90.95 -8.60
CA GLY A 121 -6.62 -90.00 -9.19
C GLY A 121 -6.07 -88.57 -9.22
N LEU A 122 -5.53 -88.08 -8.09
CA LEU A 122 -4.83 -86.80 -8.03
C LEU A 122 -3.69 -86.74 -9.04
N ALA A 123 -2.84 -87.78 -9.07
CA ALA A 123 -1.71 -87.84 -9.99
C ALA A 123 -2.15 -87.79 -11.45
N LYS A 124 -3.25 -88.47 -11.84
CA LYS A 124 -3.80 -88.38 -13.20
C LYS A 124 -4.32 -86.99 -13.55
N LYS A 125 -4.94 -86.29 -12.59
CA LYS A 125 -5.43 -84.91 -12.77
C LYS A 125 -4.28 -83.91 -12.91
N LEU A 126 -3.19 -84.08 -12.16
CA LEU A 126 -2.05 -83.16 -12.16
C LEU A 126 -1.00 -83.46 -13.24
N LEU A 127 -0.71 -84.73 -13.53
CA LEU A 127 0.35 -85.17 -14.44
C LEU A 127 -0.19 -85.43 -15.86
N THR A 128 -0.81 -84.41 -16.45
CA THR A 128 -1.31 -84.44 -17.83
C THR A 128 -0.18 -84.34 -18.85
N ALA A 129 -0.44 -84.72 -20.10
CA ALA A 129 0.54 -84.59 -21.19
C ALA A 129 0.98 -83.13 -21.39
N ASP A 130 0.09 -82.16 -21.18
CA ASP A 130 0.41 -80.75 -21.37
C ASP A 130 1.23 -80.19 -20.20
N ASN A 131 0.93 -80.62 -18.97
CA ASN A 131 1.78 -80.29 -17.81
C ASN A 131 3.18 -80.92 -17.93
N ALA A 132 3.29 -82.10 -18.53
CA ALA A 132 4.59 -82.72 -18.82
C ALA A 132 5.38 -81.93 -19.88
N LYS A 133 4.75 -81.53 -20.99
CA LYS A 133 5.39 -80.70 -22.04
C LYS A 133 5.85 -79.34 -21.49
N ALA A 134 5.02 -78.71 -20.68
CA ALA A 134 5.30 -77.41 -20.07
C ALA A 134 6.27 -77.50 -18.89
N ASN A 135 6.67 -78.71 -18.46
CA ASN A 135 7.38 -78.95 -17.21
C ASN A 135 6.67 -78.27 -16.02
N ALA A 136 5.35 -78.21 -16.05
CA ALA A 136 4.56 -77.44 -15.09
C ALA A 136 4.35 -78.20 -13.78
N VAL A 137 4.19 -79.53 -13.82
CA VAL A 137 3.91 -80.33 -12.61
C VAL A 137 4.68 -81.64 -12.63
N ARG A 138 5.31 -82.00 -11.50
CA ARG A 138 5.94 -83.30 -11.29
C ARG A 138 5.72 -83.79 -9.85
N MET A 139 5.72 -85.11 -9.67
CA MET A 139 5.48 -85.76 -8.37
C MET A 139 6.62 -86.68 -7.96
N SER A 140 6.82 -86.84 -6.66
CA SER A 140 7.68 -87.86 -6.04
C SER A 140 6.87 -88.60 -4.97
N VAL A 141 7.17 -89.86 -4.69
CA VAL A 141 6.46 -90.67 -3.69
C VAL A 141 7.40 -91.11 -2.59
N VAL A 142 7.02 -90.84 -1.35
CA VAL A 142 7.61 -91.41 -0.14
C VAL A 142 6.59 -92.40 0.42
N THR A 143 7.03 -93.61 0.74
CA THR A 143 6.17 -94.59 1.44
C THR A 143 6.77 -94.89 2.79
N PHE A 144 5.95 -95.10 3.82
CA PHE A 144 6.47 -95.36 5.16
C PHE A 144 5.67 -96.38 5.96
N GLU A 145 6.37 -97.03 6.88
CA GLU A 145 5.85 -97.90 7.93
C GLU A 145 6.65 -97.59 9.21
N THR A 146 7.32 -98.57 9.83
CA THR A 146 8.33 -98.33 10.88
C THR A 146 9.50 -97.48 10.36
N THR A 147 9.83 -97.62 9.08
CA THR A 147 10.76 -96.75 8.36
C THR A 147 10.13 -96.26 7.07
N ALA A 148 10.56 -95.09 6.62
CA ALA A 148 10.19 -94.49 5.35
C ALA A 148 11.22 -94.81 4.26
N GLN A 149 10.83 -94.68 3.00
CA GLN A 149 11.72 -94.79 1.84
C GLN A 149 11.26 -93.87 0.71
N ASN A 150 12.22 -93.43 -0.11
CA ASN A 150 11.93 -92.71 -1.35
C ASN A 150 11.55 -93.74 -2.43
N ALA A 151 10.25 -93.93 -2.67
CA ALA A 151 9.73 -94.97 -3.54
C ALA A 151 9.83 -94.64 -5.03
N THR A 152 9.95 -93.35 -5.39
CA THR A 152 10.28 -92.91 -6.76
C THR A 152 11.06 -91.61 -6.72
N ALA A 153 11.86 -91.36 -7.77
CA ALA A 153 12.34 -90.03 -8.10
C ALA A 153 11.20 -89.18 -8.70
N TRP A 154 11.46 -87.89 -8.94
CA TRP A 154 10.55 -86.99 -9.64
C TRP A 154 10.06 -87.57 -10.98
N THR A 155 8.75 -87.63 -11.16
CA THR A 155 8.11 -88.16 -12.37
C THR A 155 6.97 -87.27 -12.85
N THR A 156 6.74 -87.27 -14.16
CA THR A 156 5.58 -86.65 -14.82
C THR A 156 4.58 -87.70 -15.31
N ASN A 157 4.71 -88.95 -14.88
CA ASN A 157 3.87 -90.07 -15.28
C ASN A 157 3.02 -90.58 -14.09
N ALA A 158 1.70 -90.42 -14.18
CA ALA A 158 0.77 -90.88 -13.13
C ALA A 158 0.81 -92.40 -12.88
N GLY A 159 1.13 -93.20 -13.90
CA GLY A 159 1.34 -94.65 -13.75
C GLY A 159 2.57 -94.98 -12.91
N ALA A 160 3.65 -94.20 -13.02
CA ALA A 160 4.84 -94.35 -12.19
C ALA A 160 4.55 -94.01 -10.71
N VAL A 161 3.74 -92.99 -10.45
CA VAL A 161 3.26 -92.67 -9.08
C VAL A 161 2.48 -93.85 -8.50
N SER A 162 1.53 -94.40 -9.25
CA SER A 162 0.73 -95.55 -8.80
C SER A 162 1.57 -96.82 -8.55
N ALA A 163 2.60 -97.05 -9.39
CA ALA A 163 3.55 -98.14 -9.23
C ALA A 163 4.44 -97.95 -7.99
N ALA A 164 4.88 -96.72 -7.71
CA ALA A 164 5.72 -96.38 -6.56
C ALA A 164 5.01 -96.56 -5.21
N ILE A 165 3.70 -96.24 -5.13
CA ILE A 165 2.88 -96.58 -3.95
C ILE A 165 2.90 -98.10 -3.69
N GLY A 166 2.94 -98.88 -4.77
CA GLY A 166 3.15 -100.32 -4.73
C GLY A 166 1.90 -101.10 -4.34
N VAL A 167 2.09 -102.34 -3.89
CA VAL A 167 1.01 -103.24 -3.43
C VAL A 167 0.73 -103.06 -1.94
N GLN A 168 -0.38 -103.67 -1.51
CA GLN A 168 -0.82 -103.78 -0.12
C GLN A 168 0.32 -104.18 0.84
N PRO A 169 0.31 -103.72 2.10
CA PRO A 169 1.28 -104.13 3.10
C PRO A 169 1.22 -105.66 3.36
N SER A 170 2.38 -106.33 3.33
CA SER A 170 2.50 -107.79 3.49
C SER A 170 3.19 -108.15 4.81
N TYR A 171 2.40 -108.34 5.88
CA TYR A 171 2.89 -108.76 7.18
C TYR A 171 2.43 -110.18 7.53
N ASN A 172 3.38 -111.08 7.82
CA ASN A 172 3.13 -112.43 8.33
C ASN A 172 3.32 -112.46 9.86
N GLY A 173 2.24 -112.68 10.60
CA GLY A 173 2.16 -113.39 11.89
C GLY A 173 3.08 -113.05 13.08
N GLY A 174 3.88 -111.98 13.07
CA GLY A 174 4.74 -111.63 14.22
C GLY A 174 5.45 -110.27 14.15
N ASN A 175 5.68 -109.73 12.95
CA ASN A 175 6.25 -108.38 12.78
C ASN A 175 5.13 -107.41 12.35
N ARG A 176 4.48 -106.77 13.34
CA ARG A 176 3.47 -105.73 13.08
C ARG A 176 4.23 -104.45 12.77
N GLY A 177 4.56 -104.19 11.49
CA GLY A 177 5.13 -102.90 11.09
C GLY A 177 4.28 -101.74 11.63
N GLY A 178 4.92 -100.66 12.07
CA GLY A 178 4.24 -99.52 12.71
C GLY A 178 4.15 -98.30 11.83
N THR A 179 3.89 -97.15 12.46
CA THR A 179 3.56 -95.88 11.80
C THR A 179 4.55 -94.81 12.25
N ASN A 180 5.54 -94.51 11.41
CA ASN A 180 6.60 -93.57 11.73
C ASN A 180 6.49 -92.26 10.91
N TRP A 181 5.80 -91.27 11.48
CA TRP A 181 5.54 -90.00 10.80
C TRP A 181 6.79 -89.11 10.66
N ASP A 182 7.70 -89.11 11.64
CA ASP A 182 8.87 -88.24 11.60
C ASP A 182 9.83 -88.65 10.47
N ASP A 183 10.13 -89.94 10.35
CA ASP A 183 10.99 -90.49 9.30
C ASP A 183 10.41 -90.26 7.90
N ALA A 184 9.08 -90.26 7.78
CA ALA A 184 8.37 -89.96 6.54
C ALA A 184 8.48 -88.47 6.16
N LEU A 185 8.31 -87.57 7.13
CA LEU A 185 8.44 -86.13 6.93
C LEU A 185 9.89 -85.72 6.69
N GLU A 186 10.86 -86.35 7.35
CA GLU A 186 12.30 -86.13 7.14
C GLU A 186 12.67 -86.45 5.69
N LYS A 187 12.23 -87.60 5.19
CA LYS A 187 12.45 -87.98 3.78
C LYS A 187 11.73 -87.04 2.81
N ALA A 188 10.51 -86.63 3.12
CA ALA A 188 9.80 -85.65 2.30
C ALA A 188 10.51 -84.29 2.27
N ASN A 189 11.05 -83.84 3.40
CA ASN A 189 11.80 -82.60 3.53
C ASN A 189 13.11 -82.65 2.73
N ALA A 190 13.82 -83.78 2.78
CA ALA A 190 15.10 -83.99 2.07
C ALA A 190 14.97 -83.94 0.53
N ILE A 191 13.80 -84.23 -0.04
CA ILE A 191 13.59 -84.15 -1.50
C ILE A 191 13.60 -82.68 -1.95
N SER A 192 14.63 -82.27 -2.69
CA SER A 192 14.72 -80.89 -3.21
C SER A 192 13.73 -80.63 -4.36
N ALA A 193 13.03 -79.49 -4.27
CA ALA A 193 12.18 -78.97 -5.34
C ALA A 193 12.97 -78.02 -6.26
N ARG A 194 12.41 -77.73 -7.43
CA ARG A 194 12.90 -76.69 -8.34
C ARG A 194 12.86 -75.31 -7.66
N PRO A 195 13.86 -74.43 -7.86
CA PRO A 195 13.86 -73.08 -7.28
C PRO A 195 12.64 -72.24 -7.68
N GLU A 196 12.18 -72.44 -8.91
CA GLU A 196 10.99 -71.79 -9.45
C GLU A 196 9.70 -72.52 -9.11
N ALA A 197 9.71 -73.65 -8.40
CA ALA A 197 8.50 -74.42 -8.12
C ALA A 197 8.00 -74.25 -6.68
N THR A 198 6.68 -74.27 -6.49
CA THR A 198 6.10 -74.45 -5.15
C THR A 198 6.17 -75.92 -4.78
N LYS A 199 6.83 -76.23 -3.66
CA LYS A 199 6.88 -77.58 -3.10
C LYS A 199 5.61 -77.86 -2.28
N TYR A 200 4.92 -78.93 -2.60
CA TYR A 200 3.77 -79.43 -1.82
C TYR A 200 4.13 -80.77 -1.19
N ILE A 201 3.76 -80.97 0.07
CA ILE A 201 3.81 -82.27 0.77
C ILE A 201 2.37 -82.69 1.02
N VAL A 202 1.96 -83.80 0.42
CA VAL A 202 0.64 -84.40 0.66
C VAL A 202 0.85 -85.63 1.52
N PHE A 203 0.56 -85.50 2.81
CA PHE A 203 0.82 -86.50 3.85
C PHE A 203 -0.44 -87.31 4.14
N LEU A 204 -0.46 -88.58 3.74
CA LEU A 204 -1.60 -89.49 3.81
C LEU A 204 -1.33 -90.62 4.82
N SER A 205 -2.14 -90.71 5.88
CA SER A 205 -2.00 -91.73 6.93
C SER A 205 -3.36 -92.07 7.57
N ASP A 206 -3.49 -93.27 8.14
CA ASP A 206 -4.68 -93.73 8.87
C ASP A 206 -4.47 -93.91 10.37
N GLY A 207 -3.26 -93.69 10.87
CA GLY A 207 -2.85 -94.15 12.18
C GLY A 207 -2.05 -93.11 12.94
N LEU A 208 -2.14 -93.14 14.26
CA LEU A 208 -1.30 -92.34 15.14
C LEU A 208 0.18 -92.77 15.01
N PRO A 209 1.15 -91.85 15.20
CA PRO A 209 2.56 -92.20 15.13
C PRO A 209 2.94 -93.14 16.29
N THR A 210 3.41 -94.35 15.98
CA THR A 210 3.77 -95.40 16.97
C THR A 210 5.28 -95.65 17.06
N PHE A 211 6.04 -95.03 16.15
CA PHE A 211 7.50 -94.97 16.14
C PHE A 211 7.98 -93.55 15.84
N ARG A 212 9.25 -93.29 16.14
CA ARG A 212 10.01 -92.08 15.81
C ARG A 212 11.48 -92.40 15.59
N ASN A 213 12.19 -91.55 14.86
CA ASN A 213 13.64 -91.59 14.76
C ASN A 213 14.27 -91.24 16.12
N GLY A 214 15.19 -92.09 16.60
CA GLY A 214 15.84 -91.91 17.89
C GLY A 214 16.32 -93.21 18.50
N ARG A 215 17.47 -93.15 19.19
CA ARG A 215 18.11 -94.33 19.79
C ARG A 215 17.31 -94.88 20.96
N GLN A 216 16.79 -96.11 20.82
CA GLN A 216 16.16 -96.87 21.91
C GLN A 216 16.99 -98.11 22.22
N CYS A 217 17.31 -98.34 23.49
CA CYS A 217 18.00 -99.54 23.95
C CYS A 217 17.08 -100.37 24.83
N THR A 218 17.02 -101.68 24.56
CA THR A 218 16.23 -102.64 25.34
C THR A 218 17.14 -103.73 25.91
N GLY A 219 16.73 -104.32 27.04
CA GLY A 219 17.52 -105.32 27.76
C GLY A 219 18.33 -104.73 28.93
N PRO A 220 18.92 -105.60 29.77
CA PRO A 220 19.69 -105.17 30.93
C PRO A 220 20.96 -104.42 30.50
N PHE A 221 21.51 -103.57 31.38
CA PHE A 221 22.64 -102.68 31.04
C PHE A 221 23.89 -103.41 30.53
N TRP A 222 24.04 -104.71 30.83
CA TRP A 222 25.14 -105.56 30.39
C TRP A 222 24.89 -106.28 29.06
N GLN A 223 23.72 -106.13 28.43
CA GLN A 223 23.36 -106.80 27.18
C GLN A 223 22.32 -105.99 26.38
N GLN A 224 22.50 -104.67 26.31
CA GLN A 224 21.56 -103.79 25.61
C GLN A 224 21.59 -104.01 24.10
N GLN A 225 20.42 -104.22 23.51
CA GLN A 225 20.19 -104.12 22.08
C GLN A 225 19.61 -102.74 21.78
N CYS A 226 20.30 -101.96 20.95
CA CYS A 226 19.88 -100.61 20.60
C CYS A 226 19.48 -100.52 19.13
N THR A 227 18.38 -99.81 18.87
CA THR A 227 17.88 -99.46 17.54
C THR A 227 17.87 -97.94 17.40
N ASP A 228 18.04 -97.43 16.18
CA ASP A 228 17.95 -95.99 15.90
C ASP A 228 16.50 -95.50 15.69
N ILE A 229 15.55 -96.39 15.96
CA ILE A 229 14.10 -96.13 15.95
C ILE A 229 13.58 -96.40 17.35
N SER A 230 12.84 -95.43 17.89
CA SER A 230 12.19 -95.50 19.19
C SER A 230 10.68 -95.66 19.02
N GLY A 231 10.03 -96.39 19.90
CA GLY A 231 8.59 -96.65 19.87
C GLY A 231 8.24 -98.07 20.32
N ASN A 232 6.96 -98.30 20.56
CA ASN A 232 6.44 -99.62 20.94
C ASN A 232 5.56 -100.24 19.84
N GLY A 233 5.31 -99.51 18.74
CA GLY A 233 4.49 -99.98 17.62
C GLY A 233 3.00 -100.17 17.95
N GLN A 234 2.52 -99.68 19.10
CA GLN A 234 1.14 -99.84 19.57
C GLN A 234 0.46 -98.50 19.85
N ASP A 235 1.13 -97.57 20.54
CA ASP A 235 0.57 -96.28 20.93
C ASP A 235 1.64 -95.18 21.04
N ASP A 236 1.19 -93.96 21.37
CA ASP A 236 2.03 -92.80 21.69
C ASP A 236 1.69 -92.26 23.07
N ARG A 237 1.77 -93.12 24.10
CA ARG A 237 1.31 -92.80 25.46
C ARG A 237 1.92 -91.52 26.03
N ASP A 238 3.18 -91.25 25.71
CA ASP A 238 3.94 -90.10 26.22
C ASP A 238 3.98 -88.91 25.25
N GLY A 239 3.34 -89.01 24.08
CA GLY A 239 3.30 -87.97 23.03
C GLY A 239 4.60 -87.78 22.26
N LEU A 240 5.66 -88.54 22.59
CA LEU A 240 7.00 -88.35 22.05
C LEU A 240 7.09 -88.66 20.55
N ASN A 241 6.27 -89.57 20.03
CA ASN A 241 6.29 -89.89 18.60
C ASN A 241 5.63 -88.78 17.78
N TYR A 242 4.50 -88.25 18.25
CA TYR A 242 3.86 -87.10 17.64
C TYR A 242 4.73 -85.83 17.73
N ASP A 243 5.36 -85.58 18.89
CA ASP A 243 6.23 -84.41 19.07
C ASP A 243 7.41 -84.42 18.09
N ALA A 244 8.01 -85.59 17.85
CA ALA A 244 9.05 -85.76 16.84
C ALA A 244 8.53 -85.48 15.42
N ALA A 245 7.35 -86.02 15.08
CA ALA A 245 6.71 -85.78 13.78
C ALA A 245 6.37 -84.30 13.56
N LEU A 246 5.86 -83.62 14.58
CA LEU A 246 5.56 -82.19 14.53
C LEU A 246 6.84 -81.35 14.39
N ALA A 247 7.91 -81.72 15.10
CA ALA A 247 9.21 -81.07 14.98
C ALA A 247 9.74 -81.18 13.55
N GLU A 248 9.61 -82.34 12.92
CA GLU A 248 10.04 -82.55 11.53
C GLU A 248 9.13 -81.84 10.53
N ALA A 249 7.81 -81.85 10.73
CA ALA A 249 6.87 -81.09 9.90
C ALA A 249 7.18 -79.58 9.88
N LYS A 250 7.66 -79.03 11.00
CA LYS A 250 8.06 -77.62 11.12
C LYS A 250 9.37 -77.29 10.38
N GLN A 251 10.18 -78.29 10.04
CA GLN A 251 11.44 -78.13 9.31
C GLN A 251 11.28 -78.11 7.78
N ARG A 252 10.06 -78.27 7.25
CA ARG A 252 9.77 -78.35 5.81
C ARG A 252 10.06 -77.09 4.97
N GLY A 253 10.55 -76.02 5.59
CA GLY A 253 10.79 -74.73 4.94
C GLY A 253 9.49 -74.09 4.44
N ASN A 254 9.50 -73.63 3.18
CA ASN A 254 8.33 -73.02 2.53
C ASN A 254 7.39 -74.03 1.86
N ALA A 255 7.59 -75.34 2.08
CA ALA A 255 6.72 -76.35 1.50
C ALA A 255 5.31 -76.26 2.08
N VAL A 256 4.30 -76.28 1.21
CA VAL A 256 2.89 -76.33 1.62
C VAL A 256 2.57 -77.75 2.09
N LEU A 257 2.00 -77.89 3.29
CA LEU A 257 1.63 -79.19 3.86
C LEU A 257 0.12 -79.40 3.77
N TYR A 258 -0.29 -80.49 3.13
CA TYR A 258 -1.63 -81.02 3.15
C TYR A 258 -1.64 -82.34 3.91
N SER A 259 -2.33 -82.37 5.06
CA SER A 259 -2.49 -83.55 5.91
C SER A 259 -3.83 -84.20 5.58
N VAL A 260 -3.82 -85.45 5.15
CA VAL A 260 -5.01 -86.19 4.68
C VAL A 260 -5.15 -87.46 5.51
N SER A 261 -6.23 -87.59 6.26
CA SER A 261 -6.51 -88.83 6.99
C SER A 261 -7.13 -89.88 6.08
N ALA A 262 -6.85 -91.15 6.33
CA ALA A 262 -7.51 -92.30 5.69
C ALA A 262 -8.39 -93.10 6.67
N ASP A 263 -8.49 -92.64 7.93
CA ASP A 263 -9.38 -93.18 8.95
C ASP A 263 -9.84 -92.09 9.92
N ARG A 264 -11.05 -92.25 10.46
CA ARG A 264 -11.67 -91.29 11.39
C ARG A 264 -10.87 -91.13 12.68
N ASP A 265 -10.24 -92.19 13.18
CA ASP A 265 -9.51 -92.18 14.43
C ASP A 265 -8.20 -91.36 14.32
N ALA A 266 -7.67 -91.19 13.10
CA ALA A 266 -6.51 -90.34 12.84
C ALA A 266 -6.84 -88.86 12.69
N ASN A 267 -8.11 -88.49 12.42
CA ASN A 267 -8.52 -87.12 12.07
C ASN A 267 -8.01 -86.08 13.06
N ALA A 268 -8.23 -86.30 14.36
CA ALA A 268 -7.86 -85.33 15.39
C ALA A 268 -6.36 -85.03 15.37
N ARG A 269 -5.52 -86.08 15.29
CA ARG A 269 -4.08 -85.92 15.36
C ARG A 269 -3.45 -85.41 14.07
N MET A 270 -4.04 -85.76 12.94
CA MET A 270 -3.64 -85.23 11.63
C MET A 270 -4.08 -83.77 11.42
N ASP A 271 -5.20 -83.36 12.01
CA ASP A 271 -5.60 -81.95 12.10
C ASP A 271 -4.68 -81.16 13.02
N ASP A 272 -4.33 -81.72 14.20
CA ASP A 272 -3.33 -81.13 15.10
C ASP A 272 -2.01 -80.90 14.35
N LEU A 273 -1.51 -81.92 13.63
CA LEU A 273 -0.26 -81.82 12.86
C LEU A 273 -0.35 -80.69 11.82
N ALA A 274 -1.44 -80.64 11.04
CA ALA A 274 -1.62 -79.59 10.05
C ALA A 274 -1.68 -78.21 10.72
N ARG A 275 -2.55 -78.02 11.69
CA ARG A 275 -2.76 -76.74 12.37
C ARG A 275 -1.49 -76.24 13.04
N GLU A 276 -0.80 -77.10 13.78
CA GLU A 276 0.41 -76.74 14.54
C GLU A 276 1.63 -76.57 13.64
N ALA A 277 1.68 -77.25 12.50
CA ALA A 277 2.71 -77.06 11.50
C ALA A 277 2.39 -75.94 10.50
N ARG A 278 1.20 -75.30 10.52
CA ARG A 278 0.72 -74.34 9.49
C ARG A 278 0.48 -74.97 8.10
N GLY A 279 -0.07 -76.18 8.08
CA GLY A 279 -0.62 -76.85 6.90
C GLY A 279 -2.15 -76.78 6.88
N THR A 280 -2.76 -77.51 5.93
CA THR A 280 -4.22 -77.68 5.82
C THR A 280 -4.58 -79.14 6.01
N PHE A 281 -5.58 -79.41 6.85
CA PHE A 281 -6.11 -80.74 7.07
C PHE A 281 -7.30 -81.04 6.14
N PHE A 282 -7.39 -82.28 5.68
CA PHE A 282 -8.54 -82.82 4.97
C PHE A 282 -8.95 -84.15 5.59
N ASP A 283 -10.22 -84.27 5.95
CA ASP A 283 -10.82 -85.53 6.38
C ASP A 283 -10.98 -86.44 5.16
N GLY A 284 -10.33 -87.61 5.19
CA GLY A 284 -10.49 -88.65 4.17
C GLY A 284 -10.87 -90.00 4.78
N SER A 285 -11.59 -89.99 5.91
CA SER A 285 -11.99 -91.18 6.67
C SER A 285 -12.79 -92.24 5.89
N ASP A 286 -13.28 -91.90 4.69
CA ASP A 286 -14.00 -92.78 3.79
C ASP A 286 -13.71 -92.42 2.33
N SER A 287 -14.14 -93.27 1.38
CA SER A 287 -13.83 -93.11 -0.04
C SER A 287 -14.37 -91.82 -0.66
N ALA A 288 -15.51 -91.28 -0.22
CA ALA A 288 -16.07 -90.06 -0.80
C ALA A 288 -15.27 -88.85 -0.32
N LYS A 289 -15.06 -88.76 0.99
CA LYS A 289 -14.27 -87.70 1.61
C LYS A 289 -12.83 -87.67 1.13
N LEU A 290 -12.23 -88.85 0.91
CA LEU A 290 -10.87 -88.94 0.39
C LEU A 290 -10.77 -88.39 -1.04
N ASN A 291 -11.75 -88.71 -1.90
CA ASN A 291 -11.83 -88.12 -3.24
C ASN A 291 -12.05 -86.59 -3.16
N ASP A 292 -12.94 -86.11 -2.28
CA ASP A 292 -13.19 -84.68 -2.08
C ASP A 292 -11.95 -83.94 -1.55
N ALA A 293 -11.18 -84.57 -0.66
CA ALA A 293 -9.91 -84.06 -0.16
C ALA A 293 -8.91 -83.88 -1.31
N PHE A 294 -8.69 -84.91 -2.11
CA PHE A 294 -7.77 -84.85 -3.24
C PHE A 294 -8.25 -83.89 -4.35
N ASP A 295 -9.56 -83.75 -4.56
CA ASP A 295 -10.14 -82.78 -5.49
C ASP A 295 -9.98 -81.35 -5.01
N SER A 296 -10.12 -81.12 -3.70
CA SER A 296 -9.85 -79.84 -3.07
C SER A 296 -8.38 -79.46 -3.14
N ILE A 297 -7.48 -80.43 -2.92
CA ILE A 297 -6.04 -80.26 -3.11
C ILE A 297 -5.72 -79.91 -4.57
N PHE A 298 -6.32 -80.64 -5.53
CA PHE A 298 -6.18 -80.34 -6.95
C PHE A 298 -6.60 -78.90 -7.27
N LYS A 299 -7.78 -78.46 -6.84
CA LYS A 299 -8.27 -77.08 -7.05
C LYS A 299 -7.32 -76.05 -6.42
N LYS A 300 -6.81 -76.31 -5.21
CA LYS A 300 -5.86 -75.41 -4.53
C LYS A 300 -4.51 -75.31 -5.25
N ILE A 301 -4.08 -76.36 -5.93
CA ILE A 301 -2.84 -76.37 -6.71
C ILE A 301 -3.03 -75.65 -8.07
N THR A 302 -4.22 -75.67 -8.67
CA THR A 302 -4.45 -75.23 -10.07
C THR A 302 -5.21 -73.91 -10.27
N THR A 303 -5.66 -73.24 -9.21
CA THR A 303 -6.40 -71.96 -9.32
C THR A 303 -5.46 -70.75 -9.41
N SER A 304 -5.66 -69.86 -10.39
CA SER A 304 -4.99 -68.56 -10.48
C SER A 304 -5.99 -67.41 -10.66
N ALA A 305 -5.63 -66.20 -10.24
CA ALA A 305 -6.43 -64.99 -10.45
C ALA A 305 -5.56 -63.80 -10.85
N ALA A 306 -6.03 -62.97 -11.78
CA ALA A 306 -5.33 -61.76 -12.24
C ALA A 306 -6.33 -60.62 -12.56
N TYR A 307 -5.85 -59.38 -12.61
CA TYR A 307 -6.66 -58.26 -13.12
C TYR A 307 -6.59 -58.17 -14.64
N ARG A 308 -7.72 -57.83 -15.27
CA ARG A 308 -7.84 -57.57 -16.71
C ARG A 308 -8.72 -56.35 -16.94
N ASN A 309 -8.68 -55.76 -18.13
CA ASN A 309 -9.51 -54.60 -18.51
C ASN A 309 -9.40 -53.45 -17.51
N VAL A 310 -8.18 -53.21 -17.00
CA VAL A 310 -7.94 -52.14 -16.04
C VAL A 310 -7.94 -50.81 -16.79
N VAL A 311 -8.83 -49.91 -16.38
CA VAL A 311 -8.99 -48.58 -16.96
C VAL A 311 -8.86 -47.55 -15.86
N ILE A 312 -7.92 -46.62 -16.02
CA ILE A 312 -7.80 -45.42 -15.17
C ILE A 312 -8.36 -44.23 -15.94
N LYS A 313 -9.36 -43.55 -15.38
CA LYS A 313 -9.89 -42.30 -15.89
C LYS A 313 -9.50 -41.15 -14.97
N ASP A 314 -9.16 -40.00 -15.54
CA ASP A 314 -8.78 -38.79 -14.82
C ASP A 314 -9.34 -37.56 -15.52
N ALA A 315 -10.15 -36.77 -14.82
CA ALA A 315 -10.71 -35.52 -15.35
C ALA A 315 -9.95 -34.34 -14.78
N LEU A 316 -9.06 -33.71 -15.56
CA LEU A 316 -8.30 -32.54 -15.12
C LEU A 316 -9.22 -31.37 -14.75
N SER A 317 -8.81 -30.58 -13.75
CA SER A 317 -9.55 -29.39 -13.33
C SER A 317 -9.30 -28.23 -14.29
N ASP A 318 -10.08 -27.16 -14.15
CA ASP A 318 -9.86 -25.90 -14.88
C ASP A 318 -8.52 -25.23 -14.58
N TYR A 319 -7.83 -25.65 -13.51
CA TYR A 319 -6.62 -25.03 -13.00
C TYR A 319 -5.33 -25.55 -13.64
N VAL A 320 -5.39 -26.64 -14.40
CA VAL A 320 -4.22 -27.21 -15.08
C VAL A 320 -4.51 -27.49 -16.56
N THR A 321 -3.44 -27.49 -17.34
CA THR A 321 -3.45 -27.97 -18.73
C THR A 321 -2.16 -28.74 -19.00
N PHE A 322 -2.10 -29.46 -20.11
CA PHE A 322 -0.90 -30.18 -20.53
C PHE A 322 0.23 -29.18 -20.87
N ALA A 323 1.42 -29.42 -20.33
CA ALA A 323 2.59 -28.58 -20.59
C ALA A 323 3.26 -28.94 -21.93
N ASP A 324 3.40 -30.25 -22.18
CA ASP A 324 4.12 -30.80 -23.32
C ASP A 324 3.16 -31.48 -24.31
N THR A 325 3.34 -31.20 -25.59
CA THR A 325 2.62 -31.87 -26.68
C THR A 325 3.57 -32.56 -27.64
N ASN A 326 3.09 -33.63 -28.27
CA ASN A 326 3.73 -34.25 -29.43
C ASN A 326 3.60 -33.33 -30.66
N ALA A 327 4.28 -33.68 -31.74
CA ALA A 327 4.26 -32.90 -32.99
C ALA A 327 2.87 -32.79 -33.63
N ASP A 328 1.96 -33.70 -33.31
CA ASP A 328 0.55 -33.70 -33.75
C ASP A 328 -0.38 -32.89 -32.85
N GLY A 329 0.15 -32.25 -31.79
CA GLY A 329 -0.62 -31.45 -30.83
C GLY A 329 -1.26 -32.26 -29.69
N THR A 330 -1.11 -33.59 -29.67
CA THR A 330 -1.61 -34.42 -28.57
C THR A 330 -0.70 -34.31 -27.33
N PRO A 331 -1.22 -34.49 -26.10
CA PRO A 331 -0.37 -34.44 -24.91
C PRO A 331 0.70 -35.54 -24.89
N LYS A 332 1.89 -35.20 -24.41
CA LYS A 332 3.01 -36.15 -24.34
C LYS A 332 2.94 -36.99 -23.06
N PHE A 333 2.80 -38.30 -23.21
CA PHE A 333 2.81 -39.26 -22.11
C PHE A 333 4.06 -40.15 -22.15
N THR A 334 4.50 -40.60 -20.98
CA THR A 334 5.51 -41.66 -20.85
C THR A 334 4.99 -42.75 -19.93
N ALA A 335 5.29 -44.01 -20.22
CA ALA A 335 4.86 -45.14 -19.40
C ALA A 335 6.04 -45.99 -18.93
N THR A 336 5.91 -46.55 -17.73
CA THR A 336 6.84 -47.54 -17.19
C THR A 336 6.12 -48.78 -16.70
N LYS A 337 6.81 -49.92 -16.77
CA LYS A 337 6.40 -51.22 -16.24
C LYS A 337 7.55 -51.73 -15.37
N ASP A 338 7.27 -52.00 -14.10
CA ASP A 338 8.27 -52.38 -13.09
C ASP A 338 9.45 -51.38 -13.03
N GLY A 339 9.13 -50.08 -13.12
CA GLY A 339 10.11 -48.99 -13.12
C GLY A 339 10.95 -48.84 -14.40
N LYS A 340 10.75 -49.69 -15.42
CA LYS A 340 11.45 -49.61 -16.71
C LYS A 340 10.56 -49.00 -17.78
N ALA A 341 11.15 -48.26 -18.72
CA ALA A 341 10.42 -47.66 -19.85
C ALA A 341 9.63 -48.73 -20.62
N TRP A 342 8.34 -48.49 -20.85
CA TRP A 342 7.42 -49.45 -21.47
C TRP A 342 6.98 -48.95 -22.85
N ALA A 343 7.75 -49.29 -23.89
CA ALA A 343 7.48 -48.84 -25.26
C ALA A 343 6.18 -49.41 -25.86
N ALA A 344 5.73 -50.57 -25.37
CA ALA A 344 4.50 -51.23 -25.81
C ALA A 344 3.28 -50.83 -24.97
N ALA A 345 3.37 -49.76 -24.17
CA ALA A 345 2.25 -49.27 -23.37
C ALA A 345 1.07 -48.84 -24.25
N PRO A 346 -0.17 -49.19 -23.90
CA PRO A 346 -1.35 -48.62 -24.55
C PRO A 346 -1.34 -47.10 -24.39
N ALA A 347 -1.53 -46.39 -25.51
CA ALA A 347 -1.65 -44.95 -25.51
C ALA A 347 -2.95 -44.52 -24.80
N PRO A 348 -2.90 -43.55 -23.87
CA PRO A 348 -4.11 -42.99 -23.28
C PRO A 348 -4.90 -42.19 -24.33
N THR A 349 -6.22 -42.20 -24.21
CA THR A 349 -7.09 -41.29 -24.98
C THR A 349 -7.34 -40.02 -24.16
N VAL A 350 -7.37 -38.88 -24.84
CA VAL A 350 -7.63 -37.58 -24.23
C VAL A 350 -8.79 -36.90 -24.96
N GLU A 351 -9.87 -36.62 -24.25
CA GLU A 351 -11.03 -35.87 -24.75
C GLU A 351 -11.22 -34.61 -23.89
N GLY A 352 -10.72 -33.47 -24.41
CA GLY A 352 -10.64 -32.23 -23.64
C GLY A 352 -9.73 -32.38 -22.43
N LYS A 353 -10.33 -32.43 -21.23
CA LYS A 353 -9.63 -32.58 -19.94
C LYS A 353 -9.65 -34.01 -19.40
N ASN A 354 -10.40 -34.91 -20.06
CA ASN A 354 -10.58 -36.28 -19.62
C ASN A 354 -9.50 -37.17 -20.23
N ILE A 355 -8.71 -37.80 -19.38
CA ILE A 355 -7.69 -38.79 -19.72
C ILE A 355 -8.29 -40.17 -19.43
N THR A 356 -8.19 -41.09 -20.37
CA THR A 356 -8.55 -42.49 -20.16
C THR A 356 -7.38 -43.37 -20.57
N TRP A 357 -6.80 -44.10 -19.61
CA TRP A 357 -5.74 -45.05 -19.83
C TRP A 357 -6.27 -46.48 -19.66
N ASN A 358 -6.44 -47.18 -20.78
CA ASN A 358 -6.92 -48.56 -20.80
C ASN A 358 -5.74 -49.50 -21.02
N LEU A 359 -5.44 -50.33 -20.02
CA LEU A 359 -4.32 -51.29 -20.07
C LEU A 359 -4.61 -52.53 -20.94
N GLY A 360 -5.81 -52.63 -21.49
CA GLY A 360 -6.20 -53.65 -22.46
C GLY A 360 -6.76 -54.93 -21.83
N SER A 361 -6.95 -55.94 -22.68
CA SER A 361 -7.59 -57.22 -22.35
C SER A 361 -6.63 -58.31 -21.92
N ALA A 362 -5.33 -58.01 -21.76
CA ALA A 362 -4.38 -58.94 -21.20
C ALA A 362 -4.46 -58.97 -19.67
N ASN A 363 -4.12 -60.09 -19.06
CA ASN A 363 -3.92 -60.16 -17.62
C ASN A 363 -2.71 -59.30 -17.22
N LEU A 364 -2.86 -58.48 -16.19
CA LEU A 364 -1.75 -57.73 -15.63
C LEU A 364 -0.82 -58.65 -14.85
N ASP A 365 0.48 -58.47 -15.04
CA ASP A 365 1.52 -59.15 -14.25
C ASP A 365 1.57 -58.55 -12.84
N THR A 366 2.22 -59.24 -11.91
CA THR A 366 2.45 -58.79 -10.51
C THR A 366 3.52 -57.70 -10.40
N VAL A 367 3.39 -56.66 -11.22
CA VAL A 367 4.29 -55.50 -11.26
C VAL A 367 3.50 -54.19 -11.30
N LYS A 368 4.19 -53.08 -11.01
CA LYS A 368 3.63 -51.73 -11.10
C LYS A 368 3.65 -51.22 -12.54
N TYR A 369 2.51 -50.71 -13.00
CA TYR A 369 2.34 -49.98 -14.26
C TYR A 369 2.12 -48.49 -13.95
N GLU A 370 2.84 -47.60 -14.62
CA GLU A 370 2.76 -46.15 -14.35
C GLU A 370 2.71 -45.35 -15.65
N LEU A 371 1.79 -44.40 -15.72
CA LEU A 371 1.66 -43.40 -16.78
C LEU A 371 2.00 -42.02 -16.21
N SER A 372 2.87 -41.26 -16.88
CA SER A 372 3.28 -39.92 -16.47
C SER A 372 2.98 -38.87 -17.55
N VAL A 373 2.59 -37.68 -17.13
CA VAL A 373 2.36 -36.49 -17.99
C VAL A 373 2.76 -35.21 -17.28
N THR A 374 3.28 -34.24 -18.04
CA THR A 374 3.61 -32.90 -17.52
C THR A 374 2.42 -31.95 -17.65
N LEU A 375 2.08 -31.29 -16.55
CA LEU A 375 1.00 -30.31 -16.43
C LEU A 375 1.58 -28.92 -16.11
N LYS A 376 0.86 -27.86 -16.47
CA LYS A 376 1.15 -26.48 -16.07
C LYS A 376 -0.13 -25.78 -15.60
N PRO A 377 -0.03 -24.82 -14.66
CA PRO A 377 -1.18 -24.02 -14.24
C PRO A 377 -1.82 -23.24 -15.40
N THR A 378 -3.13 -22.99 -15.33
CA THR A 378 -3.86 -22.12 -16.26
C THR A 378 -4.03 -20.71 -15.69
N GLN A 379 -4.51 -19.76 -16.51
CA GLN A 379 -4.83 -18.41 -16.03
C GLN A 379 -5.90 -18.43 -14.93
N ALA A 380 -6.90 -19.32 -15.05
CA ALA A 380 -7.92 -19.51 -14.02
C ALA A 380 -7.34 -19.91 -12.66
N ALA A 381 -6.21 -20.63 -12.64
CA ALA A 381 -5.51 -20.99 -11.42
C ALA A 381 -4.88 -19.77 -10.72
N TYR A 382 -4.26 -18.89 -11.50
CA TYR A 382 -3.67 -17.65 -10.98
C TYR A 382 -4.76 -16.67 -10.53
N ASP A 383 -5.84 -16.54 -11.30
CA ASP A 383 -6.98 -15.69 -10.93
C ASP A 383 -7.61 -16.20 -9.63
N LYS A 384 -7.75 -17.53 -9.48
CA LYS A 384 -8.27 -18.12 -8.23
C LYS A 384 -7.35 -17.87 -7.03
N ALA A 385 -6.03 -17.90 -7.23
CA ALA A 385 -5.08 -17.57 -6.18
C ALA A 385 -5.21 -16.10 -5.72
N VAL A 386 -5.47 -15.18 -6.64
CA VAL A 386 -5.75 -13.76 -6.32
C VAL A 386 -7.06 -13.60 -5.56
N GLU A 387 -8.12 -14.30 -5.96
CA GLU A 387 -9.40 -14.33 -5.23
C GLU A 387 -9.23 -14.83 -3.80
N ASN A 388 -8.40 -15.86 -3.60
CA ASN A 388 -8.06 -16.38 -2.28
C ASN A 388 -7.15 -15.43 -1.47
N GLY A 389 -6.64 -14.36 -2.09
CA GLY A 389 -5.80 -13.35 -1.47
C GLY A 389 -4.33 -13.75 -1.29
N GLY A 390 -3.87 -14.84 -1.91
CA GLY A 390 -2.55 -15.39 -1.61
C GLY A 390 -2.16 -16.63 -2.41
N LYS A 391 -0.93 -17.09 -2.19
CA LYS A 391 -0.44 -18.37 -2.70
C LYS A 391 -1.43 -19.49 -2.31
N SER A 392 -1.89 -20.23 -3.30
CA SER A 392 -3.01 -21.16 -3.14
C SER A 392 -2.66 -22.58 -3.58
N THR A 393 -3.22 -23.57 -2.89
CA THR A 393 -3.17 -24.98 -3.31
C THR A 393 -4.49 -25.32 -3.98
N LEU A 394 -4.44 -25.77 -5.23
CA LEU A 394 -5.62 -26.04 -6.06
C LEU A 394 -5.59 -27.48 -6.57
N PRO A 395 -6.76 -28.14 -6.71
CA PRO A 395 -6.81 -29.51 -7.20
C PRO A 395 -6.40 -29.57 -8.67
N SER A 396 -5.62 -30.58 -9.06
CA SER A 396 -5.23 -30.83 -10.45
C SER A 396 -6.33 -31.51 -11.29
N ASN A 397 -7.34 -32.07 -10.63
CA ASN A 397 -8.39 -32.86 -11.25
C ASN A 397 -9.70 -32.72 -10.48
N ASP A 398 -10.81 -32.88 -11.17
CA ASP A 398 -12.16 -32.87 -10.62
C ASP A 398 -12.64 -34.27 -10.25
N ASP A 399 -12.13 -35.30 -10.93
CA ASP A 399 -12.39 -36.71 -10.62
C ASP A 399 -11.24 -37.60 -11.12
N ALA A 400 -11.10 -38.77 -10.53
CA ALA A 400 -10.21 -39.82 -11.01
C ALA A 400 -10.72 -41.18 -10.52
N THR A 401 -10.84 -42.16 -11.41
CA THR A 401 -11.42 -43.47 -11.09
C THR A 401 -10.62 -44.62 -11.71
N VAL A 402 -10.63 -45.77 -11.04
CA VAL A 402 -10.07 -47.03 -11.53
C VAL A 402 -11.19 -48.05 -11.63
N SER A 403 -11.35 -48.66 -12.80
CA SER A 403 -12.21 -49.83 -13.03
C SER A 403 -11.37 -51.02 -13.49
N TYR A 404 -11.78 -52.24 -13.14
CA TYR A 404 -11.03 -53.46 -13.41
C TYR A 404 -11.95 -54.68 -13.40
N ASP A 405 -11.53 -55.75 -14.07
CA ASP A 405 -12.11 -57.08 -13.93
C ASP A 405 -11.13 -58.01 -13.21
N VAL A 406 -11.67 -58.98 -12.47
CA VAL A 406 -10.95 -60.11 -11.87
C VAL A 406 -11.19 -61.34 -12.73
N VAL A 407 -10.12 -61.91 -13.27
CA VAL A 407 -10.15 -63.14 -14.05
C VAL A 407 -9.63 -64.26 -13.18
N THR A 408 -10.47 -65.25 -12.87
CA THR A 408 -10.06 -66.48 -12.20
C THR A 408 -9.95 -67.60 -13.22
N SER A 409 -8.81 -68.29 -13.27
CA SER A 409 -8.58 -69.43 -14.17
C SER A 409 -8.37 -70.71 -13.37
N VAL A 410 -9.10 -71.76 -13.76
CA VAL A 410 -8.96 -73.13 -13.24
C VAL A 410 -8.82 -74.05 -14.45
N ASN A 411 -7.66 -74.70 -14.61
CA ASN A 411 -7.33 -75.55 -15.77
C ASN A 411 -7.62 -74.87 -17.12
N ASP A 412 -7.07 -73.66 -17.31
CA ASP A 412 -7.23 -72.85 -18.53
C ASP A 412 -8.67 -72.40 -18.85
N LYS A 413 -9.62 -72.66 -17.95
CA LYS A 413 -10.99 -72.13 -18.04
C LYS A 413 -11.14 -70.88 -17.20
N GLU A 414 -11.38 -69.76 -17.87
CA GLU A 414 -11.51 -68.45 -17.24
C GLU A 414 -12.95 -68.14 -16.82
N THR A 415 -13.10 -67.50 -15.66
CA THR A 415 -14.30 -66.79 -15.23
C THR A 415 -13.93 -65.33 -14.98
N VAL A 416 -14.65 -64.40 -15.59
CA VAL A 416 -14.42 -62.95 -15.46
C VAL A 416 -15.52 -62.34 -14.61
N LYS A 417 -15.14 -61.57 -13.60
CA LYS A 417 -16.07 -60.79 -12.77
C LYS A 417 -15.58 -59.36 -12.66
N SER A 418 -16.44 -58.39 -12.95
CA SER A 418 -16.11 -56.99 -12.77
C SER A 418 -15.95 -56.63 -11.29
N GLY A 419 -14.86 -55.93 -10.98
CA GLY A 419 -14.65 -55.33 -9.68
C GLY A 419 -15.49 -54.07 -9.51
N THR A 420 -15.63 -53.61 -8.26
CA THR A 420 -16.27 -52.32 -7.97
C THR A 420 -15.29 -51.20 -8.32
N PRO A 421 -15.63 -50.26 -9.22
CA PRO A 421 -14.79 -49.09 -9.48
C PRO A 421 -14.58 -48.24 -8.23
N PHE A 422 -13.40 -47.63 -8.10
CA PHE A 422 -13.06 -46.81 -6.93
C PHE A 422 -12.33 -45.52 -7.33
N PRO A 423 -12.47 -44.44 -6.53
CA PRO A 423 -11.83 -43.17 -6.84
C PRO A 423 -10.35 -43.14 -6.44
N LEU A 424 -9.56 -42.34 -7.14
CA LEU A 424 -8.21 -41.94 -6.74
C LEU A 424 -8.25 -40.55 -6.07
N PRO A 425 -7.36 -40.27 -5.11
CA PRO A 425 -7.29 -38.96 -4.48
C PRO A 425 -6.91 -37.88 -5.51
N HIS A 426 -7.38 -36.65 -5.26
CA HIS A 426 -6.98 -35.51 -6.07
C HIS A 426 -5.48 -35.22 -5.92
N GLY A 427 -4.84 -34.94 -7.05
CA GLY A 427 -3.54 -34.28 -7.04
C GLY A 427 -3.71 -32.78 -6.76
N ASN A 428 -2.63 -32.11 -6.35
CA ASN A 428 -2.65 -30.68 -6.06
C ASN A 428 -1.51 -29.97 -6.78
N ILE A 429 -1.78 -28.73 -7.21
CA ILE A 429 -0.78 -27.76 -7.65
C ILE A 429 -0.74 -26.59 -6.68
N THR A 430 0.37 -25.87 -6.67
CA THR A 430 0.52 -24.65 -5.87
C THR A 430 0.80 -23.45 -6.78
N VAL A 431 -0.03 -22.42 -6.65
CA VAL A 431 0.00 -21.26 -7.54
C VAL A 431 0.38 -20.00 -6.74
N PRO A 432 1.46 -19.30 -7.11
CA PRO A 432 1.86 -18.06 -6.45
C PRO A 432 0.99 -16.87 -6.89
N VAL A 433 1.04 -15.82 -6.08
CA VAL A 433 0.56 -14.47 -6.43
C VAL A 433 1.72 -13.49 -6.27
N SER A 434 1.61 -12.36 -6.95
CA SER A 434 2.54 -11.24 -6.81
C SER A 434 1.85 -10.10 -6.07
N LYS A 435 2.63 -9.12 -5.64
CA LYS A 435 2.12 -8.00 -4.84
C LYS A 435 2.61 -6.66 -5.36
N VAL A 436 1.68 -5.73 -5.55
CA VAL A 436 1.97 -4.32 -5.83
C VAL A 436 1.58 -3.51 -4.60
N THR A 437 2.55 -2.95 -3.91
CA THR A 437 2.30 -1.97 -2.85
C THR A 437 2.27 -0.58 -3.48
N ILE A 438 1.17 0.15 -3.27
CA ILE A 438 1.04 1.52 -3.72
C ILE A 438 1.09 2.41 -2.49
N GLN A 439 2.04 3.35 -2.47
CA GLN A 439 2.23 4.28 -1.36
C GLN A 439 1.99 5.70 -1.85
N LYS A 440 1.25 6.49 -1.06
CA LYS A 440 1.05 7.92 -1.28
C LYS A 440 1.98 8.70 -0.36
N GLU A 441 2.74 9.62 -0.93
CA GLU A 441 3.57 10.58 -0.18
C GLU A 441 3.05 12.00 -0.45
N TRP A 442 2.93 12.79 0.62
CA TRP A 442 2.53 14.20 0.56
C TRP A 442 3.71 15.06 0.98
N LYS A 443 4.14 15.97 0.10
CA LYS A 443 5.22 16.94 0.36
C LYS A 443 4.64 18.35 0.44
N GLY A 444 5.07 19.10 1.46
CA GLY A 444 4.54 20.42 1.79
C GLY A 444 3.36 20.37 2.77
N ASP A 445 2.84 21.55 3.11
CA ASP A 445 1.84 21.73 4.18
C ASP A 445 0.39 21.83 3.68
N GLY A 446 0.15 21.45 2.43
CA GLY A 446 -1.18 21.49 1.84
C GLY A 446 -2.17 20.52 2.50
N PRO A 447 -3.49 20.74 2.32
CA PRO A 447 -4.50 19.84 2.83
C PRO A 447 -4.40 18.46 2.16
N LYS A 448 -4.57 17.40 2.94
CA LYS A 448 -4.55 16.00 2.47
C LYS A 448 -5.97 15.48 2.35
N SER A 449 -6.25 14.74 1.29
CA SER A 449 -7.57 14.14 1.04
C SER A 449 -7.42 12.77 0.38
N ASP A 450 -8.45 11.94 0.47
CA ASP A 450 -8.45 10.61 -0.15
C ASP A 450 -8.11 10.70 -1.64
N VAL A 451 -7.15 9.87 -2.08
CA VAL A 451 -6.70 9.81 -3.47
C VAL A 451 -7.10 8.47 -4.06
N THR A 452 -7.68 8.50 -5.26
CA THR A 452 -7.91 7.28 -6.05
C THR A 452 -6.93 7.26 -7.21
N VAL A 453 -6.10 6.22 -7.24
CA VAL A 453 -5.14 5.97 -8.33
C VAL A 453 -5.55 4.74 -9.12
N GLY A 454 -5.31 4.76 -10.43
CA GLY A 454 -5.48 3.58 -11.27
C GLY A 454 -4.22 2.73 -11.26
N LEU A 455 -4.37 1.44 -10.95
CA LEU A 455 -3.34 0.43 -11.18
C LEU A 455 -3.50 -0.13 -12.60
N TYR A 456 -2.42 -0.22 -13.37
CA TYR A 456 -2.42 -0.64 -14.76
C TYR A 456 -1.54 -1.88 -14.98
N LYS A 457 -2.07 -2.84 -15.73
CA LYS A 457 -1.38 -4.07 -16.19
C LYS A 457 -1.11 -3.94 -17.69
N ASN A 458 0.15 -3.94 -18.09
CA ASN A 458 0.57 -3.75 -19.51
C ASN A 458 -0.08 -2.52 -20.17
N GLY A 459 -0.22 -1.42 -19.42
CA GLY A 459 -0.84 -0.18 -19.90
C GLY A 459 -2.37 -0.16 -19.91
N ALA A 460 -3.05 -1.29 -19.71
CA ALA A 460 -4.50 -1.36 -19.53
C ALA A 460 -4.87 -1.23 -18.05
N LYS A 461 -5.96 -0.50 -17.75
CA LYS A 461 -6.40 -0.30 -16.36
C LYS A 461 -6.85 -1.63 -15.76
N TYR A 462 -6.28 -1.99 -14.62
CA TYR A 462 -6.60 -3.21 -13.88
C TYR A 462 -7.67 -2.94 -12.81
N LYS A 463 -7.45 -1.93 -11.96
CA LYS A 463 -8.43 -1.49 -10.96
C LYS A 463 -8.11 -0.09 -10.42
N ASP A 464 -9.08 0.50 -9.75
CA ASP A 464 -8.85 1.68 -8.90
C ASP A 464 -8.43 1.27 -7.48
N VAL A 465 -7.58 2.09 -6.88
CA VAL A 465 -7.05 1.91 -5.53
C VAL A 465 -7.18 3.23 -4.80
N THR A 466 -7.95 3.22 -3.71
CA THR A 466 -8.11 4.38 -2.82
C THR A 466 -7.05 4.33 -1.72
N LEU A 467 -6.36 5.45 -1.54
CA LEU A 467 -5.35 5.69 -0.51
C LEU A 467 -5.85 6.81 0.39
N ASN A 468 -5.84 6.56 1.70
CA ASN A 468 -6.33 7.51 2.70
C ASN A 468 -5.53 7.41 4.00
N GLU A 469 -5.81 8.32 4.91
CA GLU A 469 -5.11 8.43 6.19
C GLU A 469 -5.30 7.18 7.06
N ALA A 470 -6.50 6.60 7.10
CA ALA A 470 -6.78 5.39 7.87
C ALA A 470 -5.94 4.17 7.41
N GLY A 471 -5.62 4.11 6.11
CA GLY A 471 -4.72 3.11 5.54
C GLY A 471 -3.23 3.48 5.61
N ASN A 472 -2.84 4.52 6.37
CA ASN A 472 -1.50 5.09 6.38
C ASN A 472 -0.98 5.38 4.97
N TRP A 473 -1.87 5.86 4.09
CA TRP A 473 -1.55 6.21 2.71
C TRP A 473 -0.94 5.06 1.89
N THR A 474 -1.13 3.81 2.31
CA THR A 474 -0.51 2.64 1.68
C THR A 474 -1.55 1.56 1.42
N LYS A 475 -1.48 0.92 0.25
CA LYS A 475 -2.34 -0.23 -0.07
C LYS A 475 -1.60 -1.31 -0.81
N ASP A 476 -1.71 -2.53 -0.29
CA ASP A 476 -1.26 -3.73 -0.97
C ASP A 476 -2.36 -4.25 -1.91
N VAL A 477 -1.99 -4.48 -3.16
CA VAL A 477 -2.83 -5.13 -4.16
C VAL A 477 -2.20 -6.45 -4.54
N ILE A 478 -2.93 -7.54 -4.26
CA ILE A 478 -2.57 -8.88 -4.73
C ILE A 478 -2.94 -8.98 -6.20
N VAL A 479 -1.98 -9.43 -7.02
CA VAL A 479 -2.11 -9.54 -8.47
C VAL A 479 -1.61 -10.92 -8.94
N PRO A 480 -2.06 -11.44 -10.09
CA PRO A 480 -1.64 -12.76 -10.53
C PRO A 480 -0.16 -12.74 -10.95
N ALA A 481 0.61 -13.77 -10.56
CA ALA A 481 1.90 -14.06 -11.20
C ALA A 481 1.68 -14.39 -12.70
N GLY A 482 0.62 -15.16 -12.99
CA GLY A 482 0.05 -15.42 -14.31
C GLY A 482 0.97 -16.11 -15.31
N LEU A 483 0.51 -16.23 -16.55
CA LEU A 483 1.18 -17.02 -17.60
C LEU A 483 2.19 -16.23 -18.43
N ASP A 484 2.07 -14.90 -18.43
CA ASP A 484 2.90 -14.00 -19.22
C ASP A 484 3.62 -13.02 -18.31
N THR A 485 4.65 -12.36 -18.86
CA THR A 485 5.26 -11.23 -18.18
C THR A 485 4.29 -10.04 -18.13
N TYR A 486 4.18 -9.38 -16.97
CA TYR A 486 3.31 -8.21 -16.80
C TYR A 486 4.07 -7.01 -16.25
N THR A 487 3.90 -5.86 -16.90
CA THR A 487 4.36 -4.56 -16.39
C THR A 487 3.26 -3.89 -15.59
N TRP A 488 3.54 -3.61 -14.32
CA TRP A 488 2.63 -2.91 -13.42
C TRP A 488 3.04 -1.45 -13.29
N SER A 489 2.08 -0.53 -13.44
CA SER A 489 2.30 0.91 -13.30
C SER A 489 1.10 1.57 -12.63
N VAL A 490 1.29 2.76 -12.08
CA VAL A 490 0.22 3.53 -11.42
C VAL A 490 0.04 4.87 -12.14
N LYS A 491 -1.21 5.34 -12.21
CA LYS A 491 -1.54 6.71 -12.65
C LYS A 491 -2.51 7.35 -11.68
N GLU A 492 -2.22 8.57 -11.25
CA GLU A 492 -3.15 9.43 -10.53
C GLU A 492 -3.85 10.32 -11.56
N SER A 493 -5.05 9.92 -12.01
CA SER A 493 -5.77 10.63 -13.10
C SER A 493 -6.29 12.00 -12.68
N THR A 494 -6.44 12.23 -11.38
CA THR A 494 -6.96 13.49 -10.83
C THR A 494 -6.06 13.91 -9.69
N VAL A 495 -5.18 14.86 -9.98
CA VAL A 495 -4.30 15.47 -8.98
C VAL A 495 -5.08 16.59 -8.30
N PRO A 496 -5.12 16.67 -6.95
CA PRO A 496 -5.78 17.77 -6.25
C PRO A 496 -5.23 19.14 -6.64
N GLU A 497 -6.08 20.17 -6.60
CA GLU A 497 -5.68 21.54 -6.93
C GLU A 497 -4.54 22.02 -6.00
N GLY A 498 -3.56 22.76 -6.55
CA GLY A 498 -2.36 23.18 -5.82
C GLY A 498 -1.25 22.12 -5.70
N TYR A 499 -1.47 20.90 -6.19
CA TYR A 499 -0.47 19.83 -6.18
C TYR A 499 0.08 19.51 -7.58
N THR A 500 1.31 19.02 -7.59
CA THR A 500 1.91 18.31 -8.72
C THR A 500 2.18 16.85 -8.32
N ALA A 501 1.95 15.90 -9.23
CA ALA A 501 2.15 14.48 -8.97
C ALA A 501 3.39 13.94 -9.67
N ALA A 502 4.18 13.13 -8.96
CA ALA A 502 5.27 12.33 -9.49
C ALA A 502 5.08 10.87 -9.07
N ILE A 503 5.29 9.93 -9.99
CA ILE A 503 5.07 8.49 -9.76
C ILE A 503 6.37 7.76 -10.05
N SER A 504 6.81 6.93 -9.12
CA SER A 504 7.99 6.09 -9.34
C SER A 504 7.73 5.06 -10.45
N ASP A 505 8.80 4.59 -11.09
CA ASP A 505 8.69 3.59 -12.12
C ASP A 505 8.03 2.30 -11.60
N GLY A 506 7.31 1.66 -12.52
CA GLY A 506 6.75 0.34 -12.33
C GLY A 506 7.80 -0.76 -12.37
N LYS A 507 7.34 -2.01 -12.31
CA LYS A 507 8.19 -3.18 -12.50
C LYS A 507 7.51 -4.18 -13.43
N GLN A 508 8.30 -4.86 -14.25
CA GLN A 508 7.89 -6.03 -15.01
C GLN A 508 8.10 -7.29 -14.18
N PHE A 509 7.04 -8.04 -13.97
CA PHE A 509 7.07 -9.35 -13.29
C PHE A 509 7.27 -10.46 -14.32
N ALA A 510 8.05 -11.47 -13.95
CA ALA A 510 8.21 -12.70 -14.72
C ALA A 510 6.94 -13.55 -14.68
N ALA A 511 6.73 -14.37 -15.72
CA ALA A 511 5.61 -15.31 -15.75
C ALA A 511 5.77 -16.40 -14.68
N GLY A 512 4.68 -16.74 -14.00
CA GLY A 512 4.59 -17.89 -13.08
C GLY A 512 5.33 -17.73 -11.75
N GLU A 513 6.05 -16.64 -11.52
CA GLU A 513 6.83 -16.42 -10.31
C GLU A 513 6.21 -15.32 -9.42
N ALA A 514 6.30 -15.53 -8.10
CA ALA A 514 5.90 -14.50 -7.14
C ALA A 514 6.91 -13.34 -7.19
N ASP A 515 6.40 -12.12 -7.31
CA ASP A 515 7.23 -10.93 -7.31
C ASP A 515 6.56 -9.77 -6.55
N PHE A 516 7.35 -8.73 -6.30
CA PHE A 516 6.98 -7.58 -5.52
C PHE A 516 7.51 -6.28 -6.13
N VAL A 517 6.68 -5.23 -6.09
CA VAL A 517 7.09 -3.85 -6.33
C VAL A 517 6.35 -2.90 -5.39
N ALA A 518 7.07 -1.89 -4.90
CA ALA A 518 6.48 -0.72 -4.26
C ALA A 518 6.50 0.45 -5.25
N ILE A 519 5.34 1.04 -5.53
CA ILE A 519 5.19 2.21 -6.40
C ILE A 519 4.73 3.39 -5.54
N THR A 520 5.54 4.44 -5.50
CA THR A 520 5.26 5.65 -4.72
C THR A 520 4.68 6.73 -5.59
N VAL A 521 3.56 7.30 -5.15
CA VAL A 521 2.85 8.41 -5.78
C VAL A 521 3.04 9.64 -4.89
N THR A 522 3.93 10.54 -5.28
CA THR A 522 4.29 11.74 -4.51
C THR A 522 3.49 12.95 -5.01
N ASN A 523 2.64 13.53 -4.16
CA ASN A 523 2.04 14.84 -4.42
C ASN A 523 2.84 15.92 -3.70
N THR A 524 3.30 16.92 -4.45
CA THR A 524 4.03 18.07 -3.91
C THR A 524 3.16 19.31 -3.99
N TYR A 525 2.86 19.90 -2.84
CA TYR A 525 2.07 21.11 -2.72
C TYR A 525 2.92 22.35 -3.00
N SER A 526 2.36 23.35 -3.68
CA SER A 526 3.01 24.63 -3.89
C SER A 526 1.98 25.75 -3.98
N VAL A 527 2.30 26.89 -3.38
CA VAL A 527 1.42 28.06 -3.36
C VAL A 527 1.91 29.13 -4.33
N LYS A 528 0.98 29.79 -5.01
CA LYS A 528 1.23 31.02 -5.76
C LYS A 528 1.20 32.21 -4.82
N PRO A 529 2.11 33.20 -4.98
CA PRO A 529 2.13 34.41 -4.17
C PRO A 529 0.81 35.21 -4.21
N ALA A 530 0.53 35.93 -3.13
CA ALA A 530 -0.55 36.92 -3.06
C ALA A 530 -0.02 38.32 -3.31
N THR A 531 -0.84 39.22 -3.85
CA THR A 531 -0.51 40.64 -3.99
C THR A 531 -1.54 41.48 -3.27
N LEU A 532 -1.08 42.42 -2.42
CA LEU A 532 -1.91 43.44 -1.82
C LEU A 532 -1.80 44.73 -2.63
N SER A 533 -2.94 45.24 -3.11
CA SER A 533 -3.02 46.53 -3.81
C SER A 533 -2.60 47.68 -2.90
N GLY A 534 -1.49 48.34 -3.22
CA GLY A 534 -0.98 49.48 -2.47
C GLY A 534 -1.88 50.71 -2.63
N LYS A 535 -2.44 50.90 -3.83
CA LYS A 535 -3.40 51.98 -4.11
C LYS A 535 -4.63 51.92 -3.21
N ASP A 536 -5.10 50.72 -2.87
CA ASP A 536 -6.33 50.55 -2.11
C ASP A 536 -6.08 50.54 -0.60
N ASN A 537 -4.95 49.96 -0.17
CA ASN A 537 -4.71 49.61 1.24
C ASN A 537 -3.54 50.36 1.88
N LEU A 538 -2.60 50.92 1.09
CA LEU A 538 -1.39 51.59 1.56
C LEU A 538 -1.41 53.05 1.09
N LYS A 539 -2.38 53.81 1.60
CA LYS A 539 -2.64 55.20 1.20
C LYS A 539 -2.89 56.10 2.41
N GLY A 540 -2.70 57.39 2.21
CA GLY A 540 -3.00 58.42 3.19
C GLY A 540 -3.31 59.76 2.54
N THR A 541 -3.63 60.73 3.38
CA THR A 541 -3.83 62.12 2.96
C THR A 541 -2.98 63.04 3.82
N LYS A 542 -2.46 64.10 3.22
CA LYS A 542 -1.70 65.14 3.90
C LYS A 542 -2.52 66.41 3.99
N THR A 543 -2.74 66.91 5.21
CA THR A 543 -3.26 68.25 5.47
C THR A 543 -2.18 69.12 6.12
N PHE A 544 -2.13 70.38 5.70
CA PHE A 544 -1.18 71.36 6.20
C PHE A 544 -1.90 72.70 6.35
N THR A 545 -1.93 73.22 7.58
CA THR A 545 -2.74 74.37 7.98
C THR A 545 -1.94 75.37 8.82
N GLY A 546 -2.47 76.57 9.04
CA GLY A 546 -1.88 77.59 9.92
C GLY A 546 -1.18 78.75 9.20
N ARG A 547 -0.95 78.65 7.89
CA ARG A 547 -0.62 79.80 7.04
C ARG A 547 -1.88 80.58 6.66
N ALA A 548 -1.72 81.81 6.17
CA ALA A 548 -2.83 82.55 5.59
C ALA A 548 -3.55 81.71 4.50
N ASP A 549 -4.86 81.57 4.64
CA ASP A 549 -5.73 80.73 3.79
C ASP A 549 -5.31 79.25 3.67
N ASP A 550 -4.55 78.72 4.64
CA ASP A 550 -3.98 77.36 4.63
C ASP A 550 -3.21 77.02 3.33
N LYS A 551 -2.58 78.04 2.74
CA LYS A 551 -1.97 77.93 1.42
C LYS A 551 -0.63 77.19 1.46
N TRP A 552 -0.51 76.17 0.61
CA TRP A 552 0.75 75.51 0.30
C TRP A 552 1.57 76.35 -0.70
N LEU A 553 2.87 76.44 -0.45
CA LEU A 553 3.85 77.02 -1.37
C LEU A 553 4.36 75.95 -2.34
N ASP A 554 4.86 76.39 -3.49
CA ASP A 554 5.45 75.54 -4.53
C ASP A 554 6.68 74.75 -4.02
N THR A 555 7.31 75.26 -2.96
CA THR A 555 8.46 74.67 -2.30
C THR A 555 8.09 73.65 -1.22
N ASP A 556 6.83 73.61 -0.78
CA ASP A 556 6.41 72.68 0.28
C ASP A 556 6.37 71.25 -0.27
N LYS A 557 7.13 70.37 0.39
CA LYS A 557 7.19 68.94 0.09
C LYS A 557 7.21 68.15 1.38
N PHE A 558 6.29 67.19 1.48
CA PHE A 558 6.17 66.30 2.64
C PHE A 558 6.39 64.86 2.18
N ALA A 559 7.33 64.16 2.81
CA ALA A 559 7.69 62.80 2.44
C ALA A 559 7.11 61.79 3.43
N PHE A 560 6.67 60.64 2.94
CA PHE A 560 6.11 59.55 3.73
C PHE A 560 6.86 58.26 3.42
N THR A 561 7.10 57.46 4.45
CA THR A 561 7.80 56.18 4.35
C THR A 561 6.85 55.03 4.63
N LEU A 562 7.08 53.90 3.98
CA LEU A 562 6.43 52.61 4.24
C LEU A 562 7.48 51.64 4.74
N ASP A 563 7.37 51.24 6.01
CA ASP A 563 8.29 50.34 6.66
C ASP A 563 7.57 49.13 7.27
N ALA A 564 8.31 48.06 7.54
CA ALA A 564 7.84 47.01 8.45
C ALA A 564 7.57 47.61 9.84
N ASN A 565 6.46 47.22 10.46
CA ASN A 565 6.05 47.72 11.78
C ASN A 565 6.51 46.83 12.94
N ASN A 566 7.00 45.62 12.67
CA ASN A 566 7.54 44.69 13.66
C ASN A 566 8.69 43.86 13.09
N ASP A 567 9.44 43.21 13.99
CA ASP A 567 10.63 42.42 13.64
C ASP A 567 10.29 41.22 12.75
N ASP A 568 9.13 40.58 12.97
CA ASP A 568 8.70 39.42 12.17
C ASP A 568 8.46 39.81 10.70
N THR A 569 7.81 40.95 10.46
CA THR A 569 7.59 41.46 9.10
C THR A 569 8.91 41.91 8.47
N ALA A 570 9.80 42.53 9.24
CA ALA A 570 11.13 42.93 8.76
C ALA A 570 11.95 41.70 8.34
N ALA A 571 11.96 40.65 9.16
CA ALA A 571 12.62 39.39 8.85
C ALA A 571 12.02 38.70 7.61
N ALA A 572 10.69 38.75 7.45
CA ALA A 572 10.03 38.20 6.26
C ALA A 572 10.39 38.97 4.98
N VAL A 573 10.58 40.29 5.06
CA VAL A 573 11.09 41.10 3.95
C VAL A 573 12.53 40.73 3.63
N GLU A 574 13.40 40.60 4.62
CA GLU A 574 14.80 40.20 4.45
C GLU A 574 14.95 38.79 3.86
N ALA A 575 14.10 37.85 4.27
CA ALA A 575 14.05 36.49 3.74
C ALA A 575 13.49 36.40 2.31
N GLY A 576 12.91 37.48 1.77
CA GLY A 576 12.25 37.50 0.47
C GLY A 576 10.84 36.89 0.46
N ASP A 577 10.29 36.58 1.63
CA ASP A 577 8.91 36.10 1.77
C ASP A 577 7.89 37.22 1.56
N VAL A 578 8.30 38.47 1.77
CA VAL A 578 7.54 39.68 1.49
C VAL A 578 8.37 40.60 0.59
N THR A 579 7.82 41.00 -0.55
CA THR A 579 8.45 41.96 -1.46
C THR A 579 7.73 43.30 -1.37
N LEU A 580 8.41 44.31 -0.85
CA LEU A 580 7.92 45.69 -0.79
C LEU A 580 7.91 46.33 -2.19
N PRO A 581 7.09 47.39 -2.41
CA PRO A 581 7.15 48.16 -3.64
C PRO A 581 8.53 48.78 -3.83
N LYS A 582 8.88 49.04 -5.10
CA LYS A 582 10.15 49.67 -5.47
C LYS A 582 10.39 50.99 -4.72
N ASP A 583 9.34 51.80 -4.61
CA ASP A 583 9.38 53.09 -3.93
C ASP A 583 8.71 52.94 -2.56
N THR A 584 9.50 52.85 -1.50
CA THR A 584 9.05 52.85 -0.10
C THR A 584 9.01 54.25 0.50
N THR A 585 9.30 55.27 -0.31
CA THR A 585 9.16 56.68 0.04
C THR A 585 8.37 57.39 -1.04
N VAL A 586 7.34 58.15 -0.64
CA VAL A 586 6.52 58.96 -1.53
C VAL A 586 6.52 60.40 -1.05
N THR A 587 6.46 61.36 -1.97
CA THR A 587 6.45 62.80 -1.66
C THR A 587 5.16 63.43 -2.14
N VAL A 588 4.55 64.24 -1.29
CA VAL A 588 3.35 65.04 -1.57
C VAL A 588 3.74 66.50 -1.64
N ASP A 589 3.22 67.21 -2.64
CA ASP A 589 3.33 68.65 -2.79
C ASP A 589 1.96 69.25 -3.16
N LYS A 590 1.91 70.56 -3.40
CA LYS A 590 0.68 71.29 -3.71
C LYS A 590 -0.12 70.75 -4.92
N THR A 591 0.49 69.93 -5.79
CA THR A 591 -0.16 69.40 -6.99
C THR A 591 -0.98 68.15 -6.71
N ALA A 592 -0.80 67.51 -5.55
CA ALA A 592 -1.58 66.37 -5.14
C ALA A 592 -3.02 66.79 -4.82
N ALA A 593 -3.99 66.23 -5.55
CA ALA A 593 -5.40 66.44 -5.26
C ALA A 593 -5.71 65.98 -3.82
N ASP A 594 -6.27 66.89 -3.02
CA ASP A 594 -6.62 66.69 -1.61
C ASP A 594 -5.46 66.15 -0.73
N GLY A 595 -4.21 66.39 -1.14
CA GLY A 595 -3.02 65.88 -0.46
C GLY A 595 -2.91 64.34 -0.45
N ALA A 596 -3.61 63.64 -1.33
CA ALA A 596 -3.64 62.18 -1.36
C ALA A 596 -2.33 61.56 -1.89
N PHE A 597 -1.94 60.43 -1.30
CA PHE A 597 -0.82 59.61 -1.75
C PHE A 597 -1.07 58.13 -1.52
N ASN A 598 -0.35 57.28 -2.25
CA ASN A 598 -0.36 55.84 -2.05
C ASN A 598 1.01 55.23 -2.38
N PHE A 599 1.28 54.06 -1.81
CA PHE A 599 2.43 53.23 -2.15
C PHE A 599 2.06 52.21 -3.25
N GLY A 600 3.08 51.53 -3.78
CA GLY A 600 2.89 50.40 -4.70
C GLY A 600 2.49 49.12 -3.98
N ASP A 601 2.26 48.07 -4.76
CA ASP A 601 1.79 46.78 -4.26
C ASP A 601 2.86 46.03 -3.46
N ILE A 602 2.41 45.22 -2.50
CA ILE A 602 3.26 44.27 -1.75
C ILE A 602 2.93 42.86 -2.21
N THR A 603 3.95 42.04 -2.47
CA THR A 603 3.79 40.61 -2.81
C THR A 603 4.21 39.73 -1.64
N PHE A 604 3.44 38.68 -1.37
CA PHE A 604 3.65 37.75 -0.27
C PHE A 604 3.83 36.33 -0.83
N ALA A 605 5.00 35.73 -0.60
CA ALA A 605 5.33 34.37 -1.00
C ALA A 605 5.05 33.32 0.09
N LYS A 606 4.77 33.76 1.33
CA LYS A 606 4.36 32.89 2.44
C LYS A 606 3.13 33.41 3.18
N ALA A 607 2.32 32.49 3.68
CA ALA A 607 1.23 32.79 4.61
C ALA A 607 1.79 33.31 5.95
N GLY A 608 1.05 34.19 6.61
CA GLY A 608 1.48 34.85 7.83
C GLY A 608 0.70 36.13 8.11
N ASP A 609 0.90 36.68 9.30
CA ASP A 609 0.38 37.98 9.70
C ASP A 609 1.52 39.01 9.58
N TYR A 610 1.33 40.03 8.73
CA TYR A 610 2.32 41.07 8.46
C TYR A 610 1.78 42.43 8.89
N SER A 611 2.66 43.32 9.32
CA SER A 611 2.29 44.66 9.78
C SER A 611 3.22 45.70 9.17
N PHE A 612 2.64 46.69 8.50
CA PHE A 612 3.36 47.79 7.86
C PHE A 612 2.95 49.12 8.50
N LYS A 613 3.90 50.05 8.59
CA LYS A 613 3.66 51.40 9.10
C LYS A 613 3.95 52.44 8.03
N ILE A 614 3.07 53.43 7.96
CA ILE A 614 3.26 54.64 7.18
C ILE A 614 3.59 55.77 8.14
N SER A 615 4.67 56.50 7.91
CA SER A 615 5.12 57.60 8.76
C SER A 615 5.56 58.80 7.94
N GLU A 616 5.24 60.01 8.42
CA GLU A 616 5.80 61.22 7.84
C GLU A 616 7.28 61.35 8.22
N VAL A 617 8.10 61.69 7.23
CA VAL A 617 9.50 62.06 7.42
C VAL A 617 9.54 63.51 7.87
N LYS A 618 10.14 63.75 9.04
CA LYS A 618 10.41 65.12 9.51
C LYS A 618 11.25 65.86 8.47
N GLY A 619 10.71 66.97 7.98
CA GLY A 619 11.43 67.90 7.10
C GLY A 619 11.99 69.11 7.86
N ASP A 620 12.46 70.09 7.08
CA ASP A 620 13.19 71.25 7.57
C ASP A 620 12.49 72.59 7.25
N ILE A 621 11.18 72.58 6.96
CA ILE A 621 10.45 73.83 6.69
C ILE A 621 10.31 74.61 8.01
N PRO A 622 10.91 75.82 8.13
CA PRO A 622 10.82 76.61 9.34
C PRO A 622 9.37 76.97 9.73
N GLY A 623 9.07 76.97 11.03
CA GLY A 623 7.72 77.23 11.55
C GLY A 623 6.73 76.07 11.43
N VAL A 624 7.10 74.95 10.81
CA VAL A 624 6.23 73.77 10.66
C VAL A 624 6.42 72.78 11.81
N THR A 625 5.30 72.42 12.45
CA THR A 625 5.21 71.25 13.32
C THR A 625 4.81 70.06 12.46
N TYR A 626 5.71 69.08 12.36
CA TYR A 626 5.50 67.86 11.59
C TYR A 626 4.71 66.85 12.40
N ASP A 627 3.92 66.07 11.68
CA ASP A 627 3.25 64.91 12.21
C ASP A 627 4.25 63.84 12.66
N THR A 628 3.99 63.22 13.81
CA THR A 628 4.83 62.16 14.37
C THR A 628 4.08 60.84 14.56
N HIS A 629 2.77 60.80 14.27
CA HIS A 629 2.03 59.56 14.37
C HIS A 629 2.32 58.63 13.18
N ALA A 630 2.16 57.33 13.43
CA ALA A 630 2.30 56.29 12.43
C ALA A 630 0.94 55.64 12.15
N TYR A 631 0.62 55.45 10.88
CA TYR A 631 -0.56 54.71 10.44
C TYR A 631 -0.18 53.26 10.15
N VAL A 632 -0.77 52.32 10.87
CA VAL A 632 -0.44 50.89 10.76
C VAL A 632 -1.47 50.18 9.90
N VAL A 633 -1.01 49.35 8.96
CA VAL A 633 -1.83 48.45 8.14
C VAL A 633 -1.42 47.02 8.44
N ASN A 634 -2.36 46.24 8.98
CA ASN A 634 -2.13 44.82 9.25
C ASN A 634 -2.65 44.00 8.08
N VAL A 635 -1.90 43.00 7.65
CA VAL A 635 -2.21 42.16 6.49
C VAL A 635 -2.16 40.71 6.91
N LYS A 636 -3.30 40.02 6.81
CA LYS A 636 -3.38 38.59 7.04
C LYS A 636 -3.30 37.87 5.71
N VAL A 637 -2.28 37.02 5.55
CA VAL A 637 -2.07 36.20 4.35
C VAL A 637 -2.38 34.75 4.68
N THR A 638 -3.35 34.17 3.99
CA THR A 638 -3.79 32.79 4.20
C THR A 638 -3.63 31.98 2.91
N ASP A 639 -3.24 30.72 3.05
CA ASP A 639 -3.36 29.76 1.96
C ASP A 639 -4.82 29.29 1.85
N ASN A 640 -5.39 29.34 0.66
CA ASN A 640 -6.76 28.86 0.40
C ASN A 640 -6.87 27.34 0.26
N GLY A 641 -5.75 26.62 0.42
CA GLY A 641 -5.68 25.15 0.34
C GLY A 641 -5.73 24.61 -1.08
N LYS A 642 -5.68 25.49 -2.09
CA LYS A 642 -5.72 25.18 -3.52
C LYS A 642 -4.48 25.67 -4.25
N GLY A 643 -3.40 25.96 -3.52
CA GLY A 643 -2.15 26.45 -4.07
C GLY A 643 -2.17 27.93 -4.42
N GLN A 644 -2.96 28.75 -3.72
CA GLN A 644 -2.98 30.21 -3.89
C GLN A 644 -3.05 30.90 -2.53
N LEU A 645 -2.12 31.83 -2.28
CA LEU A 645 -2.19 32.71 -1.14
C LEU A 645 -3.20 33.85 -1.39
N GLU A 646 -3.87 34.29 -0.34
CA GLU A 646 -4.81 35.40 -0.34
C GLU A 646 -4.40 36.39 0.75
N ALA A 647 -4.29 37.67 0.40
CA ALA A 647 -3.89 38.73 1.32
C ALA A 647 -5.08 39.64 1.63
N VAL A 648 -5.39 39.81 2.91
CA VAL A 648 -6.48 40.67 3.38
C VAL A 648 -5.91 41.73 4.32
N ALA A 649 -6.01 43.00 3.93
CA ALA A 649 -5.62 44.12 4.78
C ALA A 649 -6.74 44.52 5.74
N THR A 650 -6.35 44.84 6.97
CA THR A 650 -7.20 45.46 7.99
C THR A 650 -6.56 46.81 8.35
N PRO A 651 -7.24 47.94 8.06
CA PRO A 651 -6.81 49.25 8.48
C PRO A 651 -6.56 49.30 10.00
N GLY A 652 -5.51 49.99 10.43
CA GLY A 652 -5.33 50.34 11.83
C GLY A 652 -6.41 51.30 12.34
N THR A 653 -6.45 51.49 13.66
CA THR A 653 -7.41 52.39 14.32
C THR A 653 -7.00 53.87 14.25
N ALA A 654 -5.71 54.13 14.02
CA ALA A 654 -5.19 55.48 13.79
C ALA A 654 -5.68 56.04 12.45
N SER A 655 -5.79 57.36 12.36
CA SER A 655 -6.16 58.03 11.10
C SER A 655 -5.07 57.81 10.04
N SER A 656 -5.46 57.64 8.78
CA SER A 656 -4.55 57.70 7.62
C SER A 656 -4.32 59.14 7.12
N GLU A 657 -4.87 60.13 7.83
CA GLU A 657 -4.63 61.56 7.62
C GLU A 657 -3.44 62.02 8.47
N PHE A 658 -2.46 62.65 7.83
CA PHE A 658 -1.30 63.26 8.48
C PHE A 658 -1.44 64.78 8.48
N LYS A 659 -1.27 65.43 9.63
CA LYS A 659 -1.54 66.87 9.84
C LYS A 659 -0.27 67.61 10.23
N ASN A 660 0.15 68.55 9.39
CA ASN A 660 1.14 69.54 9.77
C ASN A 660 0.46 70.86 10.11
N THR A 661 1.05 71.58 11.05
CA THR A 661 0.63 72.95 11.36
C THR A 661 1.80 73.89 11.20
N TYR A 662 1.53 75.11 10.75
CA TYR A 662 2.47 76.20 10.69
C TYR A 662 2.13 77.22 11.77
N ALA A 663 3.15 77.71 12.48
CA ALA A 663 3.03 78.81 13.39
C ALA A 663 4.27 79.72 13.31
N VAL A 664 4.02 81.02 13.38
CA VAL A 664 5.07 82.01 13.61
C VAL A 664 5.50 81.92 15.08
N THR A 665 6.81 81.82 15.32
CA THR A 665 7.36 81.65 16.68
C THR A 665 8.29 82.78 17.12
N GLY A 666 8.62 83.70 16.20
CA GLY A 666 9.49 84.85 16.46
C GLY A 666 8.75 86.18 16.45
N ASP A 667 9.42 87.22 16.95
CA ASP A 667 8.99 88.61 16.86
C ASP A 667 9.82 89.39 15.82
N VAL A 668 9.39 90.60 15.49
CA VAL A 668 10.18 91.54 14.68
C VAL A 668 10.17 92.91 15.32
N THR A 669 11.34 93.51 15.47
CA THR A 669 11.51 94.84 16.07
C THR A 669 11.70 95.89 14.98
N SER A 670 11.01 97.03 15.09
CA SER A 670 11.19 98.18 14.20
C SER A 670 12.53 98.87 14.39
N ASP A 671 12.94 99.68 13.42
CA ASP A 671 13.93 100.73 13.66
C ASP A 671 13.39 101.76 14.70
N PRO A 672 14.26 102.49 15.42
CA PRO A 672 13.84 103.50 16.38
C PRO A 672 13.02 104.62 15.71
N LEU A 673 11.83 104.91 16.25
CA LEU A 673 11.03 106.03 15.77
C LEU A 673 11.52 107.34 16.40
N THR A 674 11.93 108.29 15.55
CA THR A 674 12.44 109.60 15.99
C THR A 674 11.62 110.76 15.43
N ALA A 675 11.56 111.85 16.18
CA ALA A 675 11.00 113.13 15.73
C ALA A 675 11.97 114.29 15.98
N LYS A 676 11.81 115.39 15.24
CA LYS A 676 12.61 116.61 15.41
C LYS A 676 11.75 117.76 15.94
N LYS A 677 12.12 118.29 17.09
CA LYS A 677 11.57 119.52 17.67
C LYS A 677 12.43 120.72 17.36
N THR A 678 11.78 121.79 16.93
CA THR A 678 12.39 123.12 16.84
C THR A 678 11.56 124.14 17.62
N LEU A 679 12.23 125.07 18.30
CA LEU A 679 11.62 126.24 18.95
C LEU A 679 12.20 127.48 18.30
N THR A 680 11.32 128.35 17.81
CA THR A 680 11.71 129.62 17.19
C THR A 680 11.48 130.79 18.15
N GLY A 681 12.40 131.76 18.13
CA GLY A 681 12.37 132.95 18.98
C GLY A 681 13.16 132.85 20.29
N THR A 682 13.50 131.63 20.74
CA THR A 682 14.44 131.37 21.86
C THR A 682 15.20 130.06 21.66
N LYS A 683 16.27 129.84 22.44
CA LYS A 683 17.03 128.59 22.43
C LYS A 683 16.19 127.46 23.04
N LEU A 684 16.04 126.34 22.31
CA LEU A 684 15.44 125.12 22.83
C LEU A 684 16.31 124.56 23.97
N THR A 685 15.67 124.18 25.09
CA THR A 685 16.34 123.54 26.22
C THR A 685 16.05 122.05 26.26
N ASP A 686 16.98 121.29 26.84
CA ASP A 686 16.81 119.86 27.07
C ASP A 686 15.56 119.59 27.91
N GLN A 687 14.83 118.52 27.58
CA GLN A 687 13.63 118.07 28.29
C GLN A 687 12.43 119.04 28.29
N GLN A 688 12.42 120.03 27.40
CA GLN A 688 11.48 121.15 27.44
C GLN A 688 10.05 120.81 26.97
N PHE A 689 9.91 120.02 25.91
CA PHE A 689 8.62 119.63 25.32
C PHE A 689 8.48 118.10 25.32
N ALA A 690 7.27 117.62 25.62
CA ALA A 690 6.94 116.21 25.63
C ALA A 690 6.09 115.82 24.41
N PHE A 691 6.25 114.59 23.95
CA PHE A 691 5.57 114.02 22.79
C PHE A 691 5.05 112.63 23.14
N THR A 692 3.94 112.25 22.52
CA THR A 692 3.33 110.92 22.66
C THR A 692 3.44 110.17 21.34
N ALA A 693 3.69 108.86 21.42
CA ALA A 693 3.55 107.91 20.32
C ALA A 693 2.73 106.72 20.83
N ALA A 694 1.43 106.71 20.52
CA ALA A 694 0.48 105.74 21.05
C ALA A 694 -0.47 105.24 19.95
N SER A 695 -0.90 103.98 20.03
CA SER A 695 -1.97 103.46 19.18
C SER A 695 -3.32 103.68 19.85
N ASP A 696 -4.38 103.82 19.05
CA ASP A 696 -5.76 103.75 19.53
C ASP A 696 -6.23 102.30 19.73
N ASP A 697 -5.47 101.31 19.23
CA ASP A 697 -5.66 99.89 19.49
C ASP A 697 -4.93 99.49 20.80
N GLU A 698 -5.68 99.02 21.79
CA GLU A 698 -5.14 98.64 23.10
C GLU A 698 -4.23 97.40 23.03
N ASP A 699 -4.41 96.56 22.02
CA ASP A 699 -3.63 95.33 21.81
C ASP A 699 -2.36 95.59 20.97
N ALA A 700 -2.19 96.79 20.42
CA ALA A 700 -1.00 97.13 19.67
C ALA A 700 0.23 97.22 20.60
N PRO A 701 1.39 96.63 20.21
CA PRO A 701 2.60 96.72 21.00
C PRO A 701 3.03 98.17 21.23
N LYS A 702 3.52 98.49 22.43
CA LYS A 702 3.93 99.87 22.77
C LYS A 702 5.38 100.11 22.37
N PHE A 703 5.69 101.34 21.95
CA PHE A 703 7.08 101.80 21.83
C PHE A 703 7.79 101.70 23.18
N GLN A 704 9.11 101.51 23.17
CA GLN A 704 9.95 101.53 24.39
C GLN A 704 9.71 102.79 25.24
N HIS A 705 9.47 103.93 24.58
CA HIS A 705 9.13 105.20 25.22
C HIS A 705 7.84 105.78 24.60
N PRO A 706 6.64 105.42 25.10
CA PRO A 706 5.37 105.95 24.59
C PRO A 706 5.22 107.46 24.80
N THR A 707 5.94 107.99 25.78
CA THR A 707 6.18 109.42 25.99
C THR A 707 7.67 109.70 25.93
N ALA A 708 8.06 110.71 25.16
CA ALA A 708 9.44 111.13 25.01
C ALA A 708 9.53 112.65 25.05
N LYS A 709 10.69 113.19 25.40
CA LYS A 709 10.96 114.63 25.42
C LYS A 709 12.10 114.97 24.48
N ASN A 710 12.20 116.23 24.06
CA ASN A 710 13.30 116.66 23.20
C ASN A 710 14.63 116.72 23.98
N ASP A 711 15.73 116.37 23.32
CA ASP A 711 17.08 116.68 23.79
C ASP A 711 17.46 118.16 23.50
N ALA A 712 18.66 118.57 23.92
CA ALA A 712 19.18 119.93 23.67
C ALA A 712 19.31 120.29 22.17
N ASP A 713 19.46 119.31 21.29
CA ASP A 713 19.53 119.47 19.83
C ASP A 713 18.16 119.36 19.17
N GLY A 714 17.11 119.10 19.95
CA GLY A 714 15.74 118.94 19.51
C GLY A 714 15.39 117.55 18.97
N ASN A 715 16.18 116.51 19.20
CA ASN A 715 15.80 115.15 18.83
C ASN A 715 14.87 114.55 19.89
N VAL A 716 13.87 113.81 19.44
CA VAL A 716 12.93 113.06 20.27
C VAL A 716 13.03 111.61 19.83
N ASN A 717 13.25 110.68 20.75
CA ASN A 717 13.39 109.26 20.44
C ASN A 717 12.37 108.43 21.22
N PHE A 718 11.44 107.80 20.51
CA PHE A 718 10.43 106.90 21.09
C PHE A 718 10.95 105.46 21.26
N GLY A 719 12.15 105.18 20.75
CA GLY A 719 12.74 103.85 20.70
C GLY A 719 12.08 102.97 19.65
N THR A 720 12.27 101.67 19.77
CA THR A 720 11.68 100.68 18.86
C THR A 720 10.33 100.18 19.37
N VAL A 721 9.60 99.48 18.51
CA VAL A 721 8.44 98.67 18.88
C VAL A 721 8.65 97.25 18.36
N THR A 722 8.24 96.24 19.14
CA THR A 722 8.39 94.82 18.78
C THR A 722 7.03 94.19 18.54
N PHE A 723 6.87 93.54 17.40
CA PHE A 723 5.63 92.91 16.95
C PHE A 723 5.77 91.40 17.03
N ASP A 724 4.81 90.74 17.68
CA ASP A 724 4.74 89.30 17.85
C ASP A 724 3.67 88.63 16.96
N LYS A 725 2.94 89.43 16.17
CA LYS A 725 1.92 88.96 15.22
C LYS A 725 2.02 89.73 13.90
N ALA A 726 1.64 89.08 12.81
CA ALA A 726 1.42 89.76 11.54
C ALA A 726 0.15 90.63 11.63
N GLY A 727 0.18 91.79 11.00
CA GLY A 727 -0.90 92.77 11.11
C GLY A 727 -0.50 94.15 10.65
N THR A 728 -1.46 95.06 10.63
CA THR A 728 -1.21 96.48 10.38
C THR A 728 -1.39 97.25 11.68
N TYR A 729 -0.30 97.83 12.18
CA TYR A 729 -0.26 98.55 13.44
C TYR A 729 -0.14 100.05 13.18
N VAL A 730 -1.05 100.84 13.75
CA VAL A 730 -1.16 102.28 13.47
C VAL A 730 -0.93 103.06 14.75
N TYR A 731 0.04 103.97 14.76
CA TYR A 731 0.41 104.80 15.90
C TYR A 731 0.21 106.29 15.59
N LYS A 732 -0.32 107.02 16.55
CA LYS A 732 -0.48 108.47 16.53
C LYS A 732 0.69 109.12 17.28
N VAL A 733 1.38 110.05 16.62
CA VAL A 733 2.48 110.83 17.20
C VAL A 733 2.10 112.30 17.27
N ALA A 734 2.16 112.90 18.45
CA ALA A 734 1.76 114.29 18.67
C ALA A 734 2.59 114.97 19.77
N GLU A 735 2.69 116.30 19.72
CA GLU A 735 3.21 117.10 20.82
C GLU A 735 2.19 117.24 21.95
N THR A 736 2.67 117.15 23.19
CA THR A 736 1.87 117.40 24.40
C THR A 736 1.95 118.88 24.76
N ASN A 737 0.80 119.53 24.87
CA ASN A 737 0.71 120.91 25.27
C ASN A 737 0.61 121.04 26.81
N ASP A 738 1.72 121.39 27.46
CA ASP A 738 1.81 121.66 28.91
C ASP A 738 1.58 123.15 29.26
N ALA A 739 1.06 123.94 28.32
CA ALA A 739 0.64 125.34 28.48
C ALA A 739 1.75 126.30 28.99
N GLN A 740 3.00 126.11 28.54
CA GLN A 740 4.08 127.05 28.86
C GLN A 740 3.76 128.47 28.36
N LYS A 741 4.00 129.47 29.22
CA LYS A 741 3.68 130.87 28.95
C LYS A 741 4.46 131.38 27.74
N ASN A 742 3.76 132.08 26.83
CA ASN A 742 4.30 132.68 25.60
C ASN A 742 4.79 131.67 24.54
N VAL A 743 4.44 130.38 24.62
CA VAL A 743 4.74 129.38 23.58
C VAL A 743 3.47 129.04 22.81
N LYS A 744 3.51 129.13 21.48
CA LYS A 744 2.51 128.53 20.60
C LYS A 744 3.01 127.14 20.18
N TYR A 745 2.26 126.11 20.57
CA TYR A 745 2.56 124.70 20.32
C TYR A 745 2.19 124.28 18.89
N ASP A 746 2.84 123.23 18.40
CA ASP A 746 2.48 122.57 17.15
C ASP A 746 1.34 121.58 17.42
N ASP A 747 0.19 121.80 16.78
CA ASP A 747 -0.99 120.94 16.89
C ASP A 747 -1.01 119.84 15.82
N THR A 748 0.03 119.76 14.98
CA THR A 748 0.19 118.70 13.98
C THR A 748 0.14 117.33 14.66
N THR A 749 -0.53 116.38 14.02
CA THR A 749 -0.48 114.96 14.38
C THR A 749 0.13 114.18 13.22
N TYR A 750 0.92 113.16 13.52
CA TYR A 750 1.39 112.17 12.54
C TYR A 750 0.77 110.80 12.81
N THR A 751 0.50 110.06 11.74
CA THR A 751 0.17 108.63 11.77
C THR A 751 1.41 107.85 11.30
N VAL A 752 1.85 106.86 12.06
CA VAL A 752 2.90 105.91 11.68
C VAL A 752 2.28 104.53 11.58
N THR A 753 2.29 103.94 10.39
CA THR A 753 1.70 102.63 10.12
C THR A 753 2.80 101.62 9.82
N TYR A 754 2.88 100.55 10.59
CA TYR A 754 3.71 99.38 10.31
C TYR A 754 2.85 98.27 9.72
N THR A 755 3.23 97.76 8.56
CA THR A 755 2.68 96.53 7.98
C THR A 755 3.66 95.40 8.26
N VAL A 756 3.27 94.52 9.19
CA VAL A 756 4.03 93.34 9.59
C VAL A 756 3.42 92.14 8.88
N ALA A 757 4.24 91.40 8.13
CA ALA A 757 3.82 90.19 7.45
C ALA A 757 4.57 88.96 7.97
N ASP A 758 3.90 87.82 7.86
CA ASP A 758 4.52 86.50 7.99
C ASP A 758 5.50 86.29 6.83
N ASP A 759 6.76 85.98 7.14
CA ASP A 759 7.79 85.74 6.14
C ASP A 759 7.68 84.36 5.45
N THR A 760 6.68 83.56 5.86
CA THR A 760 6.38 82.19 5.45
C THR A 760 7.45 81.15 5.83
N LYS A 761 8.43 81.57 6.63
CA LYS A 761 9.60 80.82 7.13
C LYS A 761 9.65 80.85 8.66
N GLY A 762 8.50 80.91 9.32
CA GLY A 762 8.35 80.85 10.77
C GLY A 762 8.65 82.16 11.50
N GLY A 763 8.90 83.26 10.79
CA GLY A 763 9.23 84.58 11.33
C GLY A 763 8.30 85.70 10.85
N LEU A 764 8.56 86.91 11.35
CA LEU A 764 7.86 88.13 10.95
C LEU A 764 8.82 89.09 10.25
N THR A 765 8.29 89.87 9.32
CA THR A 765 9.01 90.97 8.67
C THR A 765 8.17 92.23 8.67
N ILE A 766 8.82 93.38 8.86
CA ILE A 766 8.17 94.69 8.63
C ILE A 766 8.32 94.98 7.14
N GLU A 767 7.26 94.72 6.36
CA GLU A 767 7.26 94.94 4.92
C GLU A 767 7.23 96.43 4.57
N LYS A 768 6.55 97.22 5.41
CA LYS A 768 6.33 98.64 5.14
C LYS A 768 6.18 99.43 6.42
N THR A 769 6.86 100.58 6.47
CA THR A 769 6.59 101.66 7.42
C THR A 769 6.14 102.89 6.63
N ALA A 770 5.00 103.45 6.99
CA ALA A 770 4.46 104.65 6.36
C ALA A 770 4.23 105.74 7.41
N ILE A 771 4.75 106.95 7.16
CA ILE A 771 4.54 108.12 8.01
C ILE A 771 3.66 109.10 7.25
N GLU A 772 2.57 109.53 7.86
CA GLU A 772 1.60 110.44 7.27
C GLU A 772 1.32 111.62 8.21
N LYS A 773 1.48 112.85 7.72
CA LYS A 773 1.07 114.06 8.43
C LYS A 773 -0.45 114.23 8.30
N VAL A 774 -1.12 114.46 9.43
CA VAL A 774 -2.57 114.68 9.53
C VAL A 774 -2.84 116.18 9.58
N ALA A 775 -3.58 116.71 8.60
CA ALA A 775 -4.02 118.09 8.58
C ALA A 775 -5.26 118.32 9.46
N ALA A 776 -5.59 119.58 9.75
CA ALA A 776 -6.69 119.96 10.62
C ALA A 776 -8.08 119.51 10.13
N ASP A 777 -8.24 119.22 8.83
CA ASP A 777 -9.45 118.67 8.23
C ASP A 777 -9.49 117.14 8.19
N GLY A 778 -8.47 116.47 8.75
CA GLY A 778 -8.32 115.01 8.78
C GLY A 778 -7.64 114.40 7.56
N THR A 779 -7.25 115.20 6.55
CA THR A 779 -6.51 114.68 5.39
C THR A 779 -5.10 114.21 5.79
N LYS A 780 -4.67 113.07 5.21
CA LYS A 780 -3.35 112.47 5.45
C LYS A 780 -2.45 112.67 4.25
N THR A 781 -1.21 113.11 4.48
CA THR A 781 -0.19 113.31 3.45
C THR A 781 1.10 112.61 3.85
N ALA A 782 1.71 111.84 2.94
CA ALA A 782 2.96 111.15 3.21
C ALA A 782 4.06 112.14 3.62
N ALA A 783 4.88 111.76 4.60
CA ALA A 783 5.99 112.55 5.11
C ALA A 783 7.22 111.67 5.29
N ASP A 784 8.42 112.22 5.02
CA ASP A 784 9.68 111.48 5.15
C ASP A 784 10.22 111.47 6.60
N ALA A 785 9.74 112.39 7.44
CA ALA A 785 10.14 112.50 8.85
C ALA A 785 9.07 113.20 9.69
N ILE A 786 9.09 112.94 11.01
CA ILE A 786 8.24 113.60 11.99
C ILE A 786 8.95 114.84 12.51
N ALA A 787 8.33 116.01 12.36
CA ALA A 787 8.89 117.26 12.85
C ALA A 787 7.81 118.17 13.44
N PHE A 788 8.15 118.84 14.53
CA PHE A 788 7.27 119.75 15.25
C PHE A 788 7.96 121.11 15.46
N VAL A 789 7.23 122.22 15.28
CA VAL A 789 7.76 123.59 15.37
C VAL A 789 6.93 124.45 16.32
N ASN A 790 7.56 124.94 17.40
CA ASN A 790 6.95 125.91 18.32
C ASN A 790 7.47 127.33 18.06
N HIS A 791 6.68 128.33 18.46
CA HIS A 791 7.01 129.75 18.32
C HIS A 791 6.80 130.51 19.63
N THR A 792 7.74 131.39 20.02
CA THR A 792 7.56 132.30 21.18
C THR A 792 6.95 133.65 20.79
N SER A 793 5.91 134.10 21.50
CA SER A 793 5.21 135.37 21.25
C SER A 793 5.72 136.52 22.14
N ILE A 794 6.14 137.67 21.58
CA ILE A 794 6.45 138.93 22.31
C ILE A 794 5.33 139.97 22.04
N PRO A 795 4.81 140.71 23.04
CA PRO A 795 3.77 141.73 22.81
C PRO A 795 4.37 143.05 22.26
N ALA A 796 3.80 143.61 21.19
CA ALA A 796 4.20 144.91 20.64
C ALA A 796 3.20 146.04 20.99
N THR A 797 3.71 147.15 21.53
CA THR A 797 2.99 148.41 21.86
C THR A 797 3.09 149.42 20.68
N PRO A 798 2.17 150.41 20.54
CA PRO A 798 1.90 151.10 19.26
C PRO A 798 2.57 152.48 19.09
N LEU A 799 2.76 152.90 17.82
CA LEU A 799 3.00 154.30 17.42
C LEU A 799 2.18 154.70 16.19
N THR A 800 1.71 155.96 16.22
CA THR A 800 0.75 156.68 15.35
C THR A 800 1.41 157.27 14.06
N PRO A 801 0.63 157.85 13.11
CA PRO A 801 0.81 157.65 11.67
C PRO A 801 1.40 158.84 10.89
N ALA A 802 1.84 158.57 9.65
CA ALA A 802 2.02 159.57 8.60
C ALA A 802 1.46 159.08 7.25
N LYS A 803 0.98 160.08 6.50
CA LYS A 803 0.00 160.10 5.39
C LYS A 803 0.62 159.70 4.01
N PRO A 804 -0.12 159.76 2.87
CA PRO A 804 -0.16 158.74 1.84
C PRO A 804 0.57 159.20 0.56
N VAL A 805 0.54 158.38 -0.51
CA VAL A 805 0.17 158.77 -1.90
C VAL A 805 0.68 157.75 -2.92
N GLU A 806 -0.21 157.51 -3.88
CA GLU A 806 -0.07 157.06 -5.28
C GLU A 806 0.05 155.59 -5.72
N LYS A 807 -0.98 155.27 -6.51
CA LYS A 807 -1.17 154.30 -7.59
C LYS A 807 -0.43 154.85 -8.84
N PRO A 808 0.24 154.05 -9.68
CA PRO A 808 -0.40 153.25 -10.75
C PRO A 808 0.35 151.91 -10.98
N SER A 809 0.02 150.95 -11.85
CA SER A 809 -0.71 150.92 -13.12
C SER A 809 -0.86 149.43 -13.50
N LYS A 810 -2.05 149.04 -14.00
CA LYS A 810 -2.26 147.96 -15.00
C LYS A 810 -1.45 148.34 -16.28
N PRO A 811 -1.08 147.49 -17.26
CA PRO A 811 -1.75 146.26 -17.71
C PRO A 811 -0.84 145.13 -18.24
N ALA A 812 -1.43 143.97 -18.56
CA ALA A 812 -1.42 143.34 -19.91
C ALA A 812 -0.81 141.94 -19.71
N GLU A 813 -1.17 140.86 -20.39
CA GLU A 813 -1.99 140.61 -21.56
C GLU A 813 -2.25 139.09 -21.57
N LYS A 814 -3.46 138.68 -21.94
CA LYS A 814 -3.76 137.39 -22.58
C LYS A 814 -3.44 137.61 -24.07
N PRO A 815 -2.82 136.72 -24.88
CA PRO A 815 -3.40 135.43 -25.32
C PRO A 815 -2.32 134.36 -25.63
N THR A 816 -2.59 133.09 -25.96
CA THR A 816 -3.21 132.59 -27.20
C THR A 816 -3.54 131.11 -27.09
N THR A 817 -4.80 130.75 -27.30
CA THR A 817 -5.20 129.52 -28.03
C THR A 817 -4.95 129.77 -29.53
N PRO A 818 -4.60 128.78 -30.39
CA PRO A 818 -5.60 127.89 -31.01
C PRO A 818 -5.10 126.43 -31.17
N ALA A 819 -5.94 125.42 -30.97
CA ALA A 819 -6.85 124.83 -31.98
C ALA A 819 -6.14 124.29 -33.24
N ALA A 820 -6.14 122.96 -33.39
CA ALA A 820 -6.56 122.25 -34.62
C ALA A 820 -6.48 120.71 -34.45
N LYS A 821 -7.65 120.13 -34.08
CA LYS A 821 -8.40 119.04 -34.75
C LYS A 821 -8.02 118.77 -36.24
N PRO A 822 -8.63 117.79 -36.95
CA PRO A 822 -8.99 116.39 -36.69
C PRO A 822 -8.69 115.47 -37.92
N GLN A 823 -8.92 114.16 -37.79
CA GLN A 823 -9.55 113.23 -38.77
C GLN A 823 -9.01 111.82 -38.52
N ALA A 824 -9.73 110.71 -38.68
CA ALA A 824 -11.15 110.44 -38.79
C ALA A 824 -11.32 108.91 -38.64
N GLU A 825 -12.35 108.53 -37.89
CA GLU A 825 -13.10 107.26 -37.91
C GLU A 825 -13.40 106.71 -39.32
N PRO A 826 -13.80 105.42 -39.52
CA PRO A 826 -14.96 104.75 -38.88
C PRO A 826 -14.72 103.30 -38.41
N LYS A 827 -15.32 102.81 -37.31
CA LYS A 827 -16.72 102.41 -37.03
C LYS A 827 -17.26 101.19 -37.82
N THR A 828 -17.28 100.04 -37.11
CA THR A 828 -18.38 99.03 -36.94
C THR A 828 -18.98 98.31 -38.16
N PRO A 829 -19.78 97.20 -38.07
CA PRO A 829 -20.60 96.70 -36.94
C PRO A 829 -20.62 95.17 -36.71
N ALA A 830 -21.54 94.78 -35.83
CA ALA A 830 -21.75 93.52 -35.11
C ALA A 830 -22.54 92.39 -35.84
N LYS A 831 -22.68 91.26 -35.09
CA LYS A 831 -23.80 90.27 -34.98
C LYS A 831 -23.63 88.83 -35.56
N GLN A 832 -23.61 87.88 -34.61
CA GLN A 832 -24.50 86.71 -34.38
C GLN A 832 -24.91 85.71 -35.50
N LEU A 833 -24.77 84.42 -35.11
CA LEU A 833 -25.65 83.24 -35.31
C LEU A 833 -25.77 82.54 -36.68
N GLY A 834 -25.61 81.21 -36.66
CA GLY A 834 -26.09 80.28 -37.70
C GLY A 834 -25.70 78.81 -37.43
N ARG A 835 -26.65 77.89 -37.56
CA ARG A 835 -26.67 76.49 -37.07
C ARG A 835 -26.66 75.50 -38.25
N THR A 836 -26.42 74.22 -37.94
CA THR A 836 -26.91 72.94 -38.57
C THR A 836 -26.37 72.44 -39.91
N GLY A 837 -26.15 71.09 -40.00
CA GLY A 837 -26.50 70.32 -41.21
C GLY A 837 -25.68 69.08 -41.62
N ALA A 838 -25.81 67.97 -40.88
CA ALA A 838 -25.86 66.52 -41.23
C ALA A 838 -25.36 65.86 -42.56
N ALA A 839 -24.83 64.63 -42.35
CA ALA A 839 -24.95 63.36 -43.13
C ALA A 839 -24.22 63.23 -44.49
N VAL A 840 -23.67 62.07 -44.92
CA VAL A 840 -24.28 60.75 -45.16
C VAL A 840 -23.22 59.61 -45.21
N ALA A 841 -23.66 58.37 -44.94
CA ALA A 841 -22.95 57.11 -44.78
C ALA A 841 -22.82 56.22 -46.06
N GLY A 842 -22.10 55.09 -45.92
CA GLY A 842 -22.18 53.86 -46.77
C GLY A 842 -20.81 53.20 -46.98
N ILE A 843 -20.36 52.19 -46.21
CA ILE A 843 -20.60 50.72 -46.27
C ILE A 843 -20.27 50.04 -47.61
N ALA A 844 -19.25 49.15 -47.61
CA ALA A 844 -19.21 47.78 -48.17
C ALA A 844 -17.72 47.32 -48.29
N VAL A 845 -17.19 46.32 -47.56
CA VAL A 845 -17.41 44.85 -47.56
C VAL A 845 -16.41 44.08 -48.45
N PHE A 846 -15.53 43.35 -47.74
CA PHE A 846 -15.01 41.97 -47.97
C PHE A 846 -13.78 41.63 -48.83
N ALA A 847 -13.01 40.70 -48.22
CA ALA A 847 -12.30 39.54 -48.78
C ALA A 847 -10.95 39.78 -49.48
N ALA A 848 -9.93 38.92 -49.40
CA ALA A 848 -9.67 37.70 -48.64
C ALA A 848 -8.26 37.17 -49.02
N ILE A 849 -7.58 36.54 -48.05
CA ILE A 849 -6.81 35.26 -48.14
C ILE A 849 -5.39 35.19 -48.77
N ALA A 850 -4.52 34.49 -48.00
CA ALA A 850 -3.36 33.63 -48.36
C ALA A 850 -2.03 34.29 -48.79
N ALA A 851 -0.82 33.79 -48.50
CA ALA A 851 -0.34 32.60 -47.77
C ALA A 851 1.22 32.55 -47.78
N ILE A 852 1.80 31.86 -46.78
CA ILE A 852 2.98 30.95 -46.81
C ILE A 852 4.43 31.51 -46.92
N ALA A 853 5.13 31.39 -45.79
CA ALA A 853 6.41 30.70 -45.47
C ALA A 853 7.66 30.67 -46.41
N GLY A 854 8.82 30.78 -45.75
CA GLY A 854 10.17 30.30 -46.16
C GLY A 854 11.26 30.97 -45.30
N ALA A 855 11.81 30.37 -44.22
CA ALA A 855 12.81 29.29 -44.11
C ALA A 855 14.30 29.75 -44.01
N ALA A 856 14.94 29.29 -42.92
CA ALA A 856 16.31 28.72 -42.83
C ALA A 856 17.52 29.53 -42.26
N ILE A 857 17.88 29.18 -41.00
CA ILE A 857 19.13 28.52 -40.50
C ILE A 857 20.50 29.20 -40.72
N VAL A 858 21.32 29.33 -39.65
CA VAL A 858 22.77 28.94 -39.58
C VAL A 858 23.32 28.77 -38.12
N ARG A 859 23.83 27.55 -37.84
CA ARG A 859 25.02 27.03 -37.04
C ARG A 859 25.23 27.39 -35.53
N ARG A 860 25.32 26.39 -34.61
CA ARG A 860 26.41 25.39 -34.25
C ARG A 860 27.56 26.03 -33.43
N ARG A 861 28.16 25.47 -32.35
CA ARG A 861 28.55 24.07 -31.98
C ARG A 861 29.06 24.06 -30.50
N LYS A 862 28.68 23.05 -29.68
CA LYS A 862 29.44 21.87 -29.16
C LYS A 862 30.54 22.11 -28.09
N ALA A 863 30.41 21.45 -26.94
CA ALA A 863 31.01 20.13 -26.66
C ALA A 863 30.03 19.31 -25.81
#